data_AF-A0A9D7QBS4-F1
#
_entry.id   AF-A0A9D7QBS4-F1
#
_cell.length_a   1.000
_cell.length_b   1.000
_cell.length_c   1.000
_cell.angle_alpha   90.00
_cell.angle_beta   90.00
_cell.angle_gamma   90.00
#
_symmetry.space_group_name_H-M   'P 1'
#
loop_
_entity.id
_entity.type
_entity.pdbx_description
1 polymer ?
#
loop_
_entity_poly.entity_id
_entity_poly.type
_entity_poly.pdbx_seq_one_letter_code
_entity_poly.pdbx_strand_id
1 'polypeptide(L)'
;MATHLTDIIGGTDPALRDLAVEQWCQGQSLAALQAAAAELDAYRKSETNLYHRVRALFFLSALHRYHLPARPELPRSGLIPHLGHTHLLERRFEEAIAVFQQAAAAAGPSETLSSALAAAYHALAFQTLADQVRRTVRSTRGNAWMFRLGHPLDQPLRVRPELLERPDPAAPFPLLRETTPVRMDLTHCGWSDIFFLGMDFPEGARVLNVSIDLGVHGRDAAPQPPVEAYFRVIDEPVIRLASVDLGAEARLGAIDEVFDFGRDYLGLLKAAVIAAGLVPPGIERSGTSLADLLGRSFGPGRGFELVSNVNRIPKGSRLAVSTNLLGALIAVCMRATRQITSLTGPLQEGERRIVAARAILGEWLGGSGGGWQDSGGLWPGIKLIEGVAAQPGDAEHGISRGCLLPRHTLLGPDRVPPAARAKLQASLVLVHGGMAQNVGPILEMVTEKYLLRGAAEWAARRRAIATLDQILDLLSRGDIRALGRALTENFTGPLQTIIPWVTNLYTERLIAGARRDFGDDFWGFWMLGGMSGGGMGFIFAPERRAAAQTRLQEIMLEAKRDLETALPFAMDPVVYDFAVNETGSNATLLTAAAALLPVGYYRQSIPGLLRREARDLSGRERGDLQQFTRAAQTRPAFTAALPSLLERMLPAAAHSQDSARQLDALLAANGFDRTQHEQIRSDLRAGRIGLASNRLPTTTRIEDVRAEDLTRLTGDQAEFRRDGEAALRRGEVAVVSYAAGVGSRWTQGAGVVKGLHPFAAFAGRHRNFIEVHLAKTRQAARTAGARIPHLFTTSYLTHEPIEKFLRPLVGARWEKDVWLSPGRSIGLRLVPAVRDLHFAWQETAQQRLDEQKEKVRESVRAALTGWARDRGEAADYTDNLPGQCLHPVGHWFEVPNLLKNGVLARLLAAQPQLRTLLVHNIDTLGATPDPAVLGWFRSTGATLGWEVIAKRIEDHGGGLARVDGRVRLVEGLALPQEEDEFKLSYYNANTCWIDIDRLLTLFGLGRGDLADPEKTAAAVRAVAARMPTYVTLKEVKKRWGEGQEDVYPVAQFEKLWGDMTGLAECTSAFALVPRARGQQLKDQAQLDGWTRDGSAAGIAALCDW
;
A
#
# COMPACT_ATOMS: atom_id res chain seq x y z
N MET A 1 -28.15 2.62 -36.81
CA MET A 1 -27.93 1.43 -35.97
C MET A 1 -27.56 1.93 -34.59
N ALA A 2 -28.09 1.33 -33.53
CA ALA A 2 -27.66 1.65 -32.18
C ALA A 2 -26.23 1.10 -31.98
N THR A 3 -25.30 1.91 -31.49
CA THR A 3 -23.93 1.48 -31.21
C THR A 3 -23.92 0.55 -30.01
N HIS A 4 -23.39 -0.66 -30.13
CA HIS A 4 -23.20 -1.61 -29.04
C HIS A 4 -21.86 -1.38 -28.33
N LEU A 5 -21.73 -1.86 -27.08
CA LEU A 5 -20.45 -1.80 -26.36
C LEU A 5 -19.36 -2.67 -27.03
N THR A 6 -19.76 -3.76 -27.70
CA THR A 6 -18.88 -4.62 -28.50
C THR A 6 -18.32 -3.87 -29.72
N ASP A 7 -19.11 -3.00 -30.35
CA ASP A 7 -18.65 -2.12 -31.43
C ASP A 7 -17.57 -1.12 -30.97
N ILE A 8 -17.70 -0.59 -29.74
CA ILE A 8 -16.69 0.29 -29.13
C ILE A 8 -15.38 -0.46 -28.88
N ILE A 9 -15.47 -1.73 -28.48
CA ILE A 9 -14.30 -2.55 -28.19
C ILE A 9 -13.56 -2.95 -29.46
N GLY A 10 -14.28 -3.48 -30.47
CA GLY A 10 -13.70 -3.97 -31.72
C GLY A 10 -13.50 -2.90 -32.79
N GLY A 11 -13.97 -1.67 -32.56
CA GLY A 11 -13.89 -0.56 -33.51
C GLY A 11 -12.45 -0.17 -33.86
N THR A 12 -12.17 0.01 -35.15
CA THR A 12 -10.88 0.52 -35.64
C THR A 12 -10.85 2.04 -35.80
N ASP A 13 -12.02 2.67 -35.95
CA ASP A 13 -12.18 4.13 -35.95
C ASP A 13 -11.89 4.70 -34.55
N PRO A 14 -10.88 5.57 -34.37
CA PRO A 14 -10.59 6.20 -33.08
C PRO A 14 -11.79 6.92 -32.45
N ALA A 15 -12.70 7.49 -33.24
CA ALA A 15 -13.88 8.19 -32.71
C ALA A 15 -14.85 7.23 -32.00
N LEU A 16 -15.00 6.00 -32.52
CA LEU A 16 -15.80 4.95 -31.91
C LEU A 16 -15.02 4.20 -30.82
N ARG A 17 -13.77 3.81 -31.11
CA ARG A 17 -12.92 3.04 -30.21
C ARG A 17 -12.63 3.77 -28.92
N ASP A 18 -12.39 5.07 -28.99
CA ASP A 18 -12.04 5.88 -27.82
C ASP A 18 -13.28 6.52 -27.15
N LEU A 19 -14.50 6.07 -27.51
CA LEU A 19 -15.73 6.44 -26.82
C LEU A 19 -15.70 5.89 -25.39
N ALA A 20 -15.95 6.79 -24.42
CA ALA A 20 -16.00 6.44 -23.01
C ALA A 20 -17.21 5.53 -22.74
N VAL A 21 -17.02 4.46 -21.96
CA VAL A 21 -18.13 3.58 -21.56
C VAL A 21 -19.20 4.34 -20.78
N GLU A 22 -18.78 5.31 -19.96
CA GLU A 22 -19.69 6.17 -19.21
C GLU A 22 -20.60 6.98 -20.14
N GLN A 23 -20.04 7.56 -21.21
CA GLN A 23 -20.80 8.32 -22.19
C GLN A 23 -21.83 7.44 -22.89
N TRP A 24 -21.51 6.18 -23.18
CA TRP A 24 -22.48 5.23 -23.72
C TRP A 24 -23.59 4.88 -22.72
N CYS A 25 -23.25 4.76 -21.43
CA CYS A 25 -24.20 4.42 -20.36
C CYS A 25 -25.16 5.57 -19.98
N GLN A 26 -24.81 6.82 -20.32
CA GLN A 26 -25.67 7.97 -20.07
C GLN A 26 -27.01 7.82 -20.81
N GLY A 27 -28.11 8.05 -20.10
CA GLY A 27 -29.47 7.92 -20.65
C GLY A 27 -29.96 6.47 -20.86
N GLN A 28 -29.13 5.45 -20.69
CA GLN A 28 -29.56 4.05 -20.82
C GLN A 28 -30.49 3.63 -19.68
N SER A 29 -31.50 2.81 -20.00
CA SER A 29 -32.40 2.21 -18.99
C SER A 29 -31.71 1.06 -18.24
N LEU A 30 -32.27 0.66 -17.09
CA LEU A 30 -31.78 -0.51 -16.35
C LEU A 30 -31.73 -1.77 -17.25
N ALA A 31 -32.80 -2.01 -18.03
CA ALA A 31 -32.88 -3.16 -18.93
C ALA A 31 -31.81 -3.12 -20.04
N ALA A 32 -31.54 -1.93 -20.61
CA ALA A 32 -30.50 -1.77 -21.64
C ALA A 32 -29.09 -2.05 -21.08
N LEU A 33 -28.79 -1.58 -19.86
CA LEU A 33 -27.52 -1.85 -19.20
C LEU A 33 -27.34 -3.34 -18.87
N GLN A 34 -28.41 -4.02 -18.44
CA GLN A 34 -28.38 -5.47 -18.17
C GLN A 34 -28.20 -6.28 -19.45
N ALA A 35 -28.88 -5.91 -20.53
CA ALA A 35 -28.70 -6.53 -21.84
C ALA A 35 -27.26 -6.37 -22.35
N ALA A 36 -26.69 -5.18 -22.23
CA ALA A 36 -25.30 -4.94 -22.60
C ALA A 36 -24.30 -5.70 -21.72
N ALA A 37 -24.56 -5.85 -20.42
CA ALA A 37 -23.75 -6.69 -19.55
C ALA A 37 -23.81 -8.18 -19.98
N ALA A 38 -24.99 -8.70 -20.32
CA ALA A 38 -25.12 -10.06 -20.85
C ALA A 38 -24.40 -10.25 -22.20
N GLU A 39 -24.52 -9.27 -23.11
CA GLU A 39 -23.82 -9.25 -24.39
C GLU A 39 -22.30 -9.27 -24.21
N LEU A 40 -21.76 -8.41 -23.35
CA LEU A 40 -20.33 -8.34 -23.05
C LEU A 40 -19.81 -9.63 -22.40
N ASP A 41 -20.58 -10.26 -21.50
CA ASP A 41 -20.19 -11.52 -20.87
C ASP A 41 -20.13 -12.68 -21.87
N ALA A 42 -21.05 -12.72 -22.84
CA ALA A 42 -20.99 -13.66 -23.95
C ALA A 42 -19.81 -13.37 -24.87
N TYR A 43 -19.60 -12.10 -25.23
CA TYR A 43 -18.52 -11.65 -26.11
C TYR A 43 -17.14 -11.99 -25.55
N ARG A 44 -16.86 -11.71 -24.26
CA ARG A 44 -15.55 -12.00 -23.66
C ARG A 44 -15.18 -13.49 -23.66
N LYS A 45 -16.17 -14.39 -23.70
CA LYS A 45 -15.98 -15.85 -23.65
C LYS A 45 -15.59 -16.41 -25.02
N SER A 46 -16.06 -15.80 -26.11
CA SER A 46 -15.73 -16.19 -27.48
C SER A 46 -14.56 -15.40 -28.08
N GLU A 47 -14.28 -14.20 -27.57
CA GLU A 47 -13.22 -13.34 -28.07
C GLU A 47 -11.82 -13.90 -27.75
N THR A 48 -11.00 -13.96 -28.81
CA THR A 48 -9.63 -14.48 -28.77
C THR A 48 -8.60 -13.36 -28.63
N ASN A 49 -8.94 -12.14 -29.06
CA ASN A 49 -8.12 -10.97 -28.85
C ASN A 49 -8.10 -10.62 -27.35
N LEU A 50 -6.91 -10.68 -26.77
CA LEU A 50 -6.72 -10.40 -25.34
C LEU A 50 -7.21 -9.02 -24.95
N TYR A 51 -6.88 -8.00 -25.73
CA TYR A 51 -7.20 -6.62 -25.40
C TYR A 51 -8.70 -6.41 -25.36
N HIS A 52 -9.41 -6.90 -26.38
CA HIS A 52 -10.86 -6.84 -26.42
C HIS A 52 -11.49 -7.56 -25.22
N ARG A 53 -10.99 -8.74 -24.88
CA ARG A 53 -11.47 -9.52 -23.72
C ARG A 53 -11.27 -8.79 -22.40
N VAL A 54 -10.08 -8.23 -22.18
CA VAL A 54 -9.77 -7.46 -20.96
C VAL A 54 -10.63 -6.18 -20.89
N ARG A 55 -10.80 -5.49 -22.02
CA ARG A 55 -11.64 -4.29 -22.08
C ARG A 55 -13.11 -4.61 -21.80
N ALA A 56 -13.63 -5.73 -22.33
CA ALA A 56 -14.96 -6.22 -22.00
C ALA A 56 -15.12 -6.52 -20.50
N LEU A 57 -14.13 -7.13 -19.85
CA LEU A 57 -14.12 -7.37 -18.41
C LEU A 57 -14.16 -6.07 -17.59
N PHE A 58 -13.40 -5.04 -17.98
CA PHE A 58 -13.46 -3.75 -17.31
C PHE A 58 -14.78 -3.00 -17.57
N PHE A 59 -15.36 -3.11 -18.77
CA PHE A 59 -16.70 -2.58 -19.04
C PHE A 59 -17.76 -3.26 -18.16
N LEU A 60 -17.71 -4.59 -18.04
CA LEU A 60 -18.57 -5.36 -17.15
C LEU A 60 -18.41 -4.91 -15.69
N SER A 61 -17.17 -4.76 -15.23
CA SER A 61 -16.89 -4.26 -13.88
C SER A 61 -17.46 -2.86 -13.67
N ALA A 62 -17.29 -1.93 -14.62
CA ALA A 62 -17.80 -0.57 -14.54
C ALA A 62 -19.34 -0.50 -14.57
N LEU A 63 -19.99 -1.30 -15.43
CA LEU A 63 -21.45 -1.44 -15.47
C LEU A 63 -21.98 -1.88 -14.10
N HIS A 64 -21.41 -2.95 -13.55
CA HIS A 64 -21.84 -3.52 -12.28
C HIS A 64 -21.50 -2.65 -11.06
N ARG A 65 -20.40 -1.89 -11.11
CA ARG A 65 -19.94 -1.06 -10.00
C ARG A 65 -20.62 0.30 -9.95
N TYR A 66 -20.82 0.95 -11.10
CA TYR A 66 -21.21 2.36 -11.17
C TYR A 66 -22.58 2.54 -11.84
N HIS A 67 -22.79 1.96 -13.03
CA HIS A 67 -23.93 2.35 -13.87
C HIS A 67 -25.23 1.63 -13.53
N LEU A 68 -25.17 0.35 -13.14
CA LEU A 68 -26.32 -0.41 -12.64
C LEU A 68 -26.75 0.10 -11.25
N PRO A 69 -25.86 0.26 -10.26
CA PRO A 69 -26.23 0.82 -8.96
C PRO A 69 -26.76 2.25 -9.00
N ALA A 70 -26.38 3.06 -10.00
CA ALA A 70 -26.94 4.40 -10.16
C ALA A 70 -28.44 4.41 -10.51
N ARG A 71 -29.02 3.28 -10.91
CA ARG A 71 -30.44 3.19 -11.30
C ARG A 71 -31.34 3.05 -10.07
N PRO A 72 -32.34 3.92 -9.88
CA PRO A 72 -33.24 3.83 -8.73
C PRO A 72 -34.08 2.54 -8.71
N GLU A 73 -34.31 1.93 -9.88
CA GLU A 73 -35.09 0.71 -10.05
C GLU A 73 -34.35 -0.55 -9.58
N LEU A 74 -33.01 -0.49 -9.41
CA LEU A 74 -32.23 -1.64 -8.95
C LEU A 74 -32.42 -1.83 -7.43
N PRO A 75 -32.86 -3.01 -6.96
CA PRO A 75 -32.95 -3.31 -5.53
C PRO A 75 -31.61 -3.12 -4.81
N ARG A 76 -31.63 -2.43 -3.67
CA ARG A 76 -30.41 -2.09 -2.91
C ARG A 76 -29.84 -3.26 -2.12
N SER A 77 -30.70 -4.14 -1.62
CA SER A 77 -30.34 -5.29 -0.79
C SER A 77 -30.52 -6.60 -1.55
N GLY A 78 -29.66 -7.56 -1.24
CA GLY A 78 -29.74 -8.95 -1.68
C GLY A 78 -28.79 -9.80 -0.84
N LEU A 79 -28.62 -11.07 -1.21
CA LEU A 79 -27.67 -11.98 -0.58
C LEU A 79 -26.52 -12.31 -1.53
N ILE A 80 -25.33 -12.50 -0.97
CA ILE A 80 -24.14 -12.95 -1.69
C ILE A 80 -23.99 -14.45 -1.42
N PRO A 81 -24.04 -15.32 -2.45
CA PRO A 81 -23.78 -16.74 -2.25
C PRO A 81 -22.37 -16.99 -1.68
N HIS A 82 -22.29 -17.66 -0.53
CA HIS A 82 -21.01 -17.99 0.12
C HIS A 82 -20.05 -18.72 -0.83
N LEU A 83 -20.55 -19.72 -1.57
CA LEU A 83 -19.76 -20.47 -2.56
C LEU A 83 -19.09 -19.57 -3.61
N GLY A 84 -19.80 -18.55 -4.10
CA GLY A 84 -19.25 -17.60 -5.06
C GLY A 84 -18.14 -16.74 -4.45
N HIS A 85 -18.30 -16.34 -3.18
CA HIS A 85 -17.25 -15.65 -2.43
C HIS A 85 -16.03 -16.56 -2.18
N THR A 86 -16.22 -17.84 -1.85
CA THR A 86 -15.12 -18.81 -1.71
C THR A 86 -14.33 -18.93 -3.02
N HIS A 87 -15.02 -19.08 -4.16
CA HIS A 87 -14.38 -19.10 -5.47
C HIS A 87 -13.60 -17.81 -5.77
N LEU A 88 -14.16 -16.65 -5.41
CA LEU A 88 -13.48 -15.36 -5.54
C LEU A 88 -12.17 -15.33 -4.75
N LEU A 89 -12.19 -15.78 -3.48
CA LEU A 89 -10.99 -15.83 -2.63
C LEU A 89 -9.93 -16.81 -3.16
N GLU A 90 -10.36 -17.95 -3.71
CA GLU A 90 -9.47 -18.97 -4.27
C GLU A 90 -8.94 -18.63 -5.67
N ARG A 91 -9.27 -17.45 -6.20
CA ARG A 91 -8.96 -17.00 -7.57
C ARG A 91 -9.60 -17.84 -8.67
N ARG A 92 -10.72 -18.50 -8.37
CA ARG A 92 -11.61 -19.22 -9.31
C ARG A 92 -12.68 -18.27 -9.85
N PHE A 93 -12.25 -17.22 -10.54
CA PHE A 93 -13.12 -16.07 -10.83
C PHE A 93 -14.24 -16.38 -11.82
N GLU A 94 -14.04 -17.28 -12.79
CA GLU A 94 -15.10 -17.68 -13.72
C GLU A 94 -16.23 -18.43 -12.99
N GLU A 95 -15.87 -19.34 -12.08
CA GLU A 95 -16.82 -20.05 -11.23
C GLU A 95 -17.55 -19.10 -10.28
N ALA A 96 -16.84 -18.12 -9.72
CA ALA A 96 -17.47 -17.06 -8.90
C ALA A 96 -18.50 -16.26 -9.72
N ILE A 97 -18.15 -15.81 -10.92
CA ILE A 97 -19.05 -15.08 -11.83
C ILE A 97 -20.29 -15.92 -12.14
N ALA A 98 -20.12 -17.19 -12.49
CA ALA A 98 -21.23 -18.10 -12.80
C ALA A 98 -22.20 -18.23 -11.62
N VAL A 99 -21.69 -18.42 -10.40
CA VAL A 99 -22.51 -18.51 -9.18
C VAL A 99 -23.28 -17.20 -8.93
N PHE A 100 -22.62 -16.04 -9.09
CA PHE A 100 -23.29 -14.74 -8.89
C PHE A 100 -24.33 -14.44 -9.97
N GLN A 101 -24.06 -14.78 -11.23
CA GLN A 101 -25.03 -14.64 -12.33
C GLN A 101 -26.24 -15.55 -12.11
N GLN A 102 -26.02 -16.81 -11.68
CA GLN A 102 -27.11 -17.74 -11.36
C GLN A 102 -27.97 -17.21 -10.20
N ALA A 103 -27.36 -16.66 -9.16
CA ALA A 103 -28.07 -16.03 -8.06
C ALA A 103 -28.89 -14.82 -8.53
N ALA A 104 -28.33 -13.98 -9.40
CA ALA A 104 -29.05 -12.84 -9.98
C ALA A 104 -30.22 -13.27 -10.88
N ALA A 105 -30.08 -14.38 -11.61
CA ALA A 105 -31.17 -14.95 -12.41
C ALA A 105 -32.29 -15.55 -11.54
N ALA A 106 -31.94 -16.17 -10.41
CA ALA A 106 -32.90 -16.82 -9.53
C ALA A 106 -33.65 -15.86 -8.61
N ALA A 107 -32.94 -14.91 -7.98
CA ALA A 107 -33.49 -13.99 -6.99
C ALA A 107 -33.75 -12.57 -7.54
N GLY A 108 -33.34 -12.30 -8.78
CA GLY A 108 -33.33 -10.98 -9.38
C GLY A 108 -32.01 -10.23 -9.14
N PRO A 109 -31.73 -9.22 -9.98
CA PRO A 109 -30.54 -8.38 -9.83
C PRO A 109 -30.66 -7.51 -8.57
N SER A 110 -29.53 -7.28 -7.90
CA SER A 110 -29.44 -6.35 -6.78
C SER A 110 -28.10 -5.63 -6.80
N GLU A 111 -28.01 -4.49 -6.13
CA GLU A 111 -26.76 -3.78 -5.91
C GLU A 111 -25.73 -4.65 -5.17
N THR A 112 -26.19 -5.47 -4.21
CA THR A 112 -25.38 -6.46 -3.50
C THR A 112 -24.72 -7.45 -4.46
N LEU A 113 -25.48 -8.12 -5.33
CA LEU A 113 -24.92 -9.05 -6.33
C LEU A 113 -24.07 -8.34 -7.39
N SER A 114 -24.47 -7.12 -7.77
CA SER A 114 -23.71 -6.30 -8.71
C SER A 114 -22.32 -5.96 -8.14
N SER A 115 -22.20 -5.69 -6.83
CA SER A 115 -20.89 -5.48 -6.20
C SER A 115 -19.99 -6.73 -6.28
N ALA A 116 -20.55 -7.92 -6.08
CA ALA A 116 -19.82 -9.19 -6.18
C ALA A 116 -19.35 -9.49 -7.62
N LEU A 117 -20.23 -9.28 -8.61
CA LEU A 117 -19.89 -9.40 -10.03
C LEU A 117 -18.81 -8.39 -10.43
N ALA A 118 -18.92 -7.13 -9.98
CA ALA A 118 -17.93 -6.10 -10.27
C ALA A 118 -16.53 -6.51 -9.76
N ALA A 119 -16.45 -7.02 -8.52
CA ALA A 119 -15.20 -7.49 -7.93
C ALA A 119 -14.62 -8.70 -8.68
N ALA A 120 -15.45 -9.67 -9.08
CA ALA A 120 -15.01 -10.85 -9.80
C ALA A 120 -14.51 -10.53 -11.22
N TYR A 121 -15.23 -9.71 -11.98
CA TYR A 121 -14.79 -9.26 -13.31
C TYR A 121 -13.50 -8.44 -13.24
N HIS A 122 -13.38 -7.55 -12.25
CA HIS A 122 -12.16 -6.75 -12.03
C HIS A 122 -10.96 -7.66 -11.76
N ALA A 123 -11.10 -8.63 -10.86
CA ALA A 123 -10.02 -9.56 -10.52
C ALA A 123 -9.64 -10.47 -11.71
N LEU A 124 -10.62 -10.94 -12.47
CA LEU A 124 -10.41 -11.71 -13.69
C LEU A 124 -9.68 -10.90 -14.78
N ALA A 125 -9.98 -9.61 -14.91
CA ALA A 125 -9.30 -8.73 -15.85
C ALA A 125 -7.78 -8.66 -15.56
N PHE A 126 -7.40 -8.43 -14.30
CA PHE A 126 -5.99 -8.38 -13.91
C PHE A 126 -5.30 -9.74 -13.97
N GLN A 127 -5.98 -10.85 -13.64
CA GLN A 127 -5.42 -12.18 -13.84
C GLN A 127 -5.14 -12.44 -15.33
N THR A 128 -6.10 -12.10 -16.18
CA THR A 128 -5.98 -12.25 -17.64
C THR A 128 -4.79 -11.44 -18.19
N LEU A 129 -4.58 -10.23 -17.68
CA LEU A 129 -3.42 -9.40 -18.00
C LEU A 129 -2.09 -10.05 -17.56
N ALA A 130 -2.01 -10.49 -16.31
CA ALA A 130 -0.81 -11.13 -15.76
C ALA A 130 -0.42 -12.40 -16.55
N ASP A 131 -1.40 -13.21 -16.91
CA ASP A 131 -1.17 -14.45 -17.66
C ASP A 131 -0.68 -14.19 -19.09
N GLN A 132 -1.10 -13.10 -19.73
CA GLN A 132 -0.53 -12.72 -21.03
C GLN A 132 0.95 -12.39 -20.90
N VAL A 133 1.33 -11.53 -19.95
CA VAL A 133 2.72 -11.10 -19.82
C VAL A 133 3.63 -12.32 -19.61
N ARG A 134 3.20 -13.27 -18.75
CA ARG A 134 3.90 -14.56 -18.57
C ARG A 134 4.05 -15.34 -19.88
N ARG A 135 3.01 -15.40 -20.71
CA ARG A 135 3.08 -16.07 -22.03
C ARG A 135 4.07 -15.39 -22.97
N THR A 136 4.02 -14.07 -23.10
CA THR A 136 4.90 -13.30 -24.01
C THR A 136 6.38 -13.40 -23.58
N VAL A 137 6.65 -13.32 -22.28
CA VAL A 137 8.02 -13.46 -21.76
C VAL A 137 8.58 -14.86 -22.02
N ARG A 138 7.74 -15.91 -21.92
CA ARG A 138 8.12 -17.30 -22.26
C ARG A 138 8.43 -17.50 -23.73
N SER A 139 7.70 -16.83 -24.63
CA SER A 139 7.90 -16.94 -26.08
C SER A 139 9.02 -16.05 -26.64
N THR A 140 9.55 -15.12 -25.83
CA THR A 140 10.66 -14.24 -26.25
C THR A 140 11.91 -15.06 -26.62
N ARG A 141 12.48 -14.77 -27.79
CA ARG A 141 13.68 -15.44 -28.32
C ARG A 141 14.84 -15.29 -27.33
N GLY A 142 15.49 -16.41 -26.98
CA GLY A 142 16.58 -16.45 -25.98
C GLY A 142 16.14 -16.86 -24.56
N ASN A 143 14.83 -16.91 -24.29
CA ASN A 143 14.30 -17.37 -23.00
C ASN A 143 13.71 -18.79 -23.05
N ALA A 144 13.25 -19.25 -24.22
CA ALA A 144 12.49 -20.50 -24.36
C ALA A 144 13.19 -21.75 -23.78
N TRP A 145 14.52 -21.82 -23.83
CA TRP A 145 15.27 -22.96 -23.28
C TRP A 145 15.14 -23.07 -21.75
N MET A 146 15.01 -21.95 -21.03
CA MET A 146 14.88 -21.93 -19.57
C MET A 146 13.60 -22.61 -19.09
N PHE A 147 12.55 -22.59 -19.90
CA PHE A 147 11.26 -23.20 -19.57
C PHE A 147 11.15 -24.67 -20.01
N ARG A 148 12.14 -25.18 -20.76
CA ARG A 148 12.15 -26.56 -21.29
C ARG A 148 13.18 -27.46 -20.60
N LEU A 149 14.12 -26.88 -19.87
CA LEU A 149 15.18 -27.63 -19.19
C LEU A 149 14.60 -28.44 -18.03
N GLY A 150 14.51 -29.76 -18.18
CA GLY A 150 14.02 -30.67 -17.14
C GLY A 150 15.11 -31.43 -16.38
N HIS A 151 16.35 -31.43 -16.88
CA HIS A 151 17.47 -32.17 -16.30
C HIS A 151 18.80 -31.37 -16.35
N PRO A 152 19.69 -31.48 -15.33
CA PRO A 152 20.98 -30.76 -15.30
C PRO A 152 21.87 -30.97 -16.53
N LEU A 153 21.78 -32.13 -17.20
CA LEU A 153 22.58 -32.44 -18.40
C LEU A 153 22.28 -31.50 -19.57
N ASP A 154 21.07 -30.98 -19.64
CA ASP A 154 20.62 -30.12 -20.73
C ASP A 154 21.04 -28.67 -20.53
N GLN A 155 21.73 -28.33 -19.42
CA GLN A 155 22.17 -26.98 -19.08
C GLN A 155 23.19 -26.47 -20.11
N PRO A 156 22.83 -25.48 -20.96
CA PRO A 156 23.73 -24.98 -21.98
C PRO A 156 24.79 -24.00 -21.44
N LEU A 157 24.59 -23.47 -20.23
CA LEU A 157 25.44 -22.40 -19.70
C LEU A 157 26.81 -22.90 -19.26
N ARG A 158 27.86 -22.12 -19.55
CA ARG A 158 29.24 -22.39 -19.12
C ARG A 158 29.90 -21.12 -18.63
N VAL A 159 30.58 -21.20 -17.49
CA VAL A 159 31.34 -20.07 -16.95
C VAL A 159 32.48 -19.66 -17.88
N ARG A 160 32.78 -18.37 -17.88
CA ARG A 160 33.94 -17.81 -18.58
C ARG A 160 35.26 -18.24 -17.91
N PRO A 161 36.27 -18.71 -18.67
CA PRO A 161 37.54 -19.17 -18.10
C PRO A 161 38.26 -18.08 -17.33
N GLU A 162 38.08 -16.82 -17.74
CA GLU A 162 38.64 -15.63 -17.08
C GLU A 162 38.19 -15.51 -15.61
N LEU A 163 37.07 -16.12 -15.22
CA LEU A 163 36.59 -16.17 -13.83
C LEU A 163 37.13 -17.37 -13.03
N LEU A 164 37.87 -18.26 -13.68
CA LEU A 164 38.52 -19.43 -13.06
C LEU A 164 40.04 -19.25 -12.94
N GLU A 165 40.61 -18.26 -13.64
CA GLU A 165 42.04 -17.96 -13.66
C GLU A 165 42.49 -17.40 -12.31
N ARG A 166 43.34 -18.17 -11.61
CA ARG A 166 43.96 -17.80 -10.34
C ARG A 166 45.47 -17.96 -10.42
N PRO A 167 46.26 -17.04 -9.84
CA PRO A 167 47.72 -17.15 -9.81
C PRO A 167 48.19 -18.37 -8.99
N ASP A 168 47.44 -18.74 -7.94
CA ASP A 168 47.65 -19.96 -7.15
C ASP A 168 46.32 -20.45 -6.53
N PRO A 169 46.22 -21.70 -6.04
CA PRO A 169 44.97 -22.23 -5.47
C PRO A 169 44.47 -21.53 -4.20
N ALA A 170 45.34 -20.84 -3.46
CA ALA A 170 44.98 -20.07 -2.27
C ALA A 170 44.57 -18.63 -2.60
N ALA A 171 44.84 -18.16 -3.82
CA ALA A 171 44.35 -16.88 -4.30
C ALA A 171 42.82 -16.89 -4.47
N PRO A 172 42.14 -15.76 -4.19
CA PRO A 172 40.71 -15.61 -4.46
C PRO A 172 40.44 -15.70 -5.96
N PHE A 173 39.28 -16.24 -6.33
CA PHE A 173 38.80 -16.14 -7.71
C PHE A 173 38.63 -14.67 -8.14
N PRO A 174 38.79 -14.37 -9.44
CA PRO A 174 38.44 -13.07 -10.00
C PRO A 174 37.00 -12.67 -9.65
N LEU A 175 36.81 -11.37 -9.43
CA LEU A 175 35.54 -10.78 -9.03
C LEU A 175 35.04 -9.88 -10.16
N LEU A 176 33.89 -10.23 -10.75
CA LEU A 176 33.22 -9.37 -11.71
C LEU A 176 32.35 -8.37 -10.98
N ARG A 177 32.54 -7.07 -11.25
CA ARG A 177 31.74 -5.97 -10.69
C ARG A 177 30.96 -5.30 -11.82
N GLU A 178 29.64 -5.26 -11.68
CA GLU A 178 28.73 -4.44 -12.50
C GLU A 178 28.32 -3.19 -11.71
N THR A 179 28.37 -2.03 -12.34
CA THR A 179 27.83 -0.77 -11.81
C THR A 179 26.77 -0.26 -12.77
N THR A 180 25.62 0.14 -12.24
CA THR A 180 24.47 0.59 -13.04
C THR A 180 23.92 1.91 -12.49
N PRO A 181 23.72 2.94 -13.34
CA PRO A 181 23.02 4.16 -12.94
C PRO A 181 21.53 3.87 -12.72
N VAL A 182 20.82 4.79 -12.06
CA VAL A 182 19.36 4.70 -11.94
C VAL A 182 18.68 5.58 -12.97
N ARG A 183 17.37 5.39 -13.15
CA ARG A 183 16.59 6.24 -14.05
C ARG A 183 15.99 7.44 -13.32
N MET A 184 16.02 8.58 -13.99
CA MET A 184 15.21 9.76 -13.70
C MET A 184 14.35 10.06 -14.92
N ASP A 185 13.02 10.01 -14.79
CA ASP A 185 12.12 10.45 -15.85
C ASP A 185 11.81 11.94 -15.74
N LEU A 186 11.81 12.64 -16.88
CA LEU A 186 11.29 14.01 -16.96
C LEU A 186 9.79 14.00 -17.27
N THR A 187 9.33 13.04 -18.07
CA THR A 187 7.91 12.77 -18.25
C THR A 187 7.68 11.30 -18.56
N HIS A 188 6.67 10.74 -17.90
CA HIS A 188 6.18 9.38 -18.09
C HIS A 188 4.83 9.35 -18.85
N CYS A 189 4.40 10.48 -19.41
CA CYS A 189 3.16 10.63 -20.21
C CYS A 189 1.91 9.97 -19.58
N GLY A 190 1.74 10.13 -18.26
CA GLY A 190 0.63 9.50 -17.53
C GLY A 190 0.75 7.98 -17.42
N TRP A 191 1.97 7.49 -17.18
CA TRP A 191 2.32 6.06 -17.03
C TRP A 191 1.99 5.27 -18.28
N SER A 192 2.33 5.85 -19.43
CA SER A 192 2.13 5.19 -20.72
C SER A 192 3.06 3.98 -20.90
N ASP A 193 4.00 3.77 -19.98
CA ASP A 193 4.96 2.66 -19.94
C ASP A 193 4.46 1.39 -19.24
N ILE A 194 3.23 1.40 -18.73
CA ILE A 194 2.56 0.17 -18.30
C ILE A 194 2.48 -0.76 -19.52
N PHE A 195 2.95 -1.99 -19.38
CA PHE A 195 3.09 -2.94 -20.51
C PHE A 195 1.86 -3.02 -21.40
N PHE A 196 0.69 -3.19 -20.79
CA PHE A 196 -0.54 -3.36 -21.54
C PHE A 196 -0.99 -2.07 -22.27
N LEU A 197 -0.74 -0.91 -21.68
CA LEU A 197 -0.95 0.39 -22.33
C LEU A 197 -0.08 0.51 -23.59
N GLY A 198 1.20 0.16 -23.50
CA GLY A 198 2.12 0.14 -24.65
C GLY A 198 1.76 -0.88 -25.72
N MET A 199 1.15 -2.01 -25.32
CA MET A 199 0.69 -3.05 -26.24
C MET A 199 -0.64 -2.70 -26.93
N ASP A 200 -1.46 -1.82 -26.35
CA ASP A 200 -2.72 -1.36 -26.97
C ASP A 200 -2.56 -0.06 -27.77
N PHE A 201 -1.79 0.90 -27.27
CA PHE A 201 -1.59 2.21 -27.89
C PHE A 201 -0.09 2.53 -27.99
N PRO A 202 0.67 1.74 -28.78
CA PRO A 202 2.11 1.90 -28.91
C PRO A 202 2.52 3.30 -29.37
N GLU A 203 1.71 3.93 -30.23
CA GLU A 203 1.95 5.28 -30.73
C GLU A 203 1.90 6.37 -29.64
N GLY A 204 1.15 6.14 -28.55
CA GLY A 204 1.10 7.07 -27.41
C GLY A 204 1.94 6.65 -26.22
N ALA A 205 2.59 5.49 -26.28
CA ALA A 205 3.42 4.96 -25.22
C ALA A 205 4.84 5.49 -25.33
N ARG A 206 5.10 6.66 -24.74
CA ARG A 206 6.38 7.38 -24.89
C ARG A 206 6.84 7.96 -23.56
N VAL A 207 8.13 7.82 -23.25
CA VAL A 207 8.73 8.31 -22.01
C VAL A 207 10.09 8.93 -22.30
N LEU A 208 10.39 10.06 -21.63
CA LEU A 208 11.72 10.65 -21.63
C LEU A 208 12.46 10.33 -20.33
N ASN A 209 13.57 9.60 -20.45
CA ASN A 209 14.32 9.03 -19.34
C ASN A 209 15.80 9.47 -19.39
N VAL A 210 16.41 9.70 -18.24
CA VAL A 210 17.82 10.06 -18.06
C VAL A 210 18.47 9.06 -17.11
N SER A 211 19.61 8.50 -17.51
CA SER A 211 20.44 7.69 -16.60
C SER A 211 21.29 8.62 -15.74
N ILE A 212 21.21 8.46 -14.42
CA ILE A 212 21.93 9.31 -13.48
C ILE A 212 22.72 8.53 -12.43
N ASP A 213 23.87 9.08 -12.11
CA ASP A 213 24.65 8.78 -10.91
C ASP A 213 24.14 9.65 -9.76
N LEU A 214 24.22 9.15 -8.53
CA LEU A 214 23.63 9.80 -7.36
C LEU A 214 24.56 9.82 -6.15
N GLY A 215 24.39 10.85 -5.32
CA GLY A 215 24.92 10.97 -3.98
C GLY A 215 23.95 11.77 -3.11
N VAL A 216 23.89 11.50 -1.82
CA VAL A 216 23.12 12.31 -0.87
C VAL A 216 23.92 13.56 -0.51
N HIS A 217 23.30 14.72 -0.71
CA HIS A 217 23.93 16.01 -0.52
C HIS A 217 24.41 16.18 0.93
N GLY A 218 25.63 16.69 1.09
CA GLY A 218 26.29 16.84 2.39
C GLY A 218 26.80 15.55 3.05
N ARG A 219 26.41 14.37 2.54
CA ARG A 219 26.88 13.06 3.03
C ARG A 219 27.96 12.48 2.11
N ASP A 220 27.69 12.44 0.82
CA ASP A 220 28.54 11.80 -0.17
C ASP A 220 29.42 12.84 -0.87
N ALA A 221 30.68 12.48 -1.16
CA ALA A 221 31.64 13.42 -1.74
C ALA A 221 31.39 13.72 -3.24
N ALA A 222 30.80 12.77 -3.97
CA ALA A 222 30.46 12.90 -5.38
C ALA A 222 29.37 11.89 -5.78
N PRO A 223 28.54 12.20 -6.80
CA PRO A 223 27.61 11.24 -7.37
C PRO A 223 28.33 10.04 -8.00
N GLN A 224 27.79 8.83 -7.78
CA GLN A 224 28.29 7.59 -8.39
C GLN A 224 27.13 6.70 -8.84
N PRO A 225 27.36 5.71 -9.73
CA PRO A 225 26.34 4.71 -10.04
C PRO A 225 25.90 4.03 -8.73
N PRO A 226 24.62 4.14 -8.35
CA PRO A 226 24.22 3.74 -7.01
C PRO A 226 23.93 2.25 -6.86
N VAL A 227 23.87 1.51 -7.98
CA VAL A 227 23.63 0.07 -8.00
C VAL A 227 24.91 -0.65 -8.35
N GLU A 228 25.29 -1.62 -7.51
CA GLU A 228 26.42 -2.50 -7.74
C GLU A 228 26.02 -3.97 -7.58
N ALA A 229 26.51 -4.81 -8.50
CA ALA A 229 26.38 -6.25 -8.42
C ALA A 229 27.75 -6.90 -8.58
N TYR A 230 28.01 -7.94 -7.80
CA TYR A 230 29.28 -8.64 -7.77
C TYR A 230 29.07 -10.13 -7.97
N PHE A 231 29.90 -10.75 -8.81
CA PHE A 231 29.86 -12.18 -9.08
C PHE A 231 31.26 -12.78 -8.97
N ARG A 232 31.41 -13.86 -8.21
CA ARG A 232 32.62 -14.70 -8.20
C ARG A 232 32.27 -16.18 -8.15
N VAL A 233 33.12 -17.00 -8.77
CA VAL A 233 33.07 -18.46 -8.59
C VAL A 233 33.60 -18.80 -7.19
N ILE A 234 33.08 -19.87 -6.59
CA ILE A 234 33.55 -20.38 -5.30
C ILE A 234 33.81 -21.89 -5.37
N ASP A 235 34.76 -22.37 -4.56
CA ASP A 235 35.12 -23.79 -4.44
C ASP A 235 34.15 -24.58 -3.52
N GLU A 236 32.86 -24.24 -3.56
CA GLU A 236 31.78 -24.94 -2.85
C GLU A 236 30.60 -25.11 -3.82
N PRO A 237 29.95 -26.29 -3.94
CA PRO A 237 28.85 -26.52 -4.89
C PRO A 237 27.52 -25.97 -4.38
N VAL A 238 27.50 -24.67 -4.06
CA VAL A 238 26.34 -23.94 -3.52
C VAL A 238 26.18 -22.59 -4.19
N ILE A 239 25.00 -21.99 -4.01
CA ILE A 239 24.77 -20.58 -4.35
C ILE A 239 24.84 -19.78 -3.05
N ARG A 240 25.74 -18.79 -2.99
CA ARG A 240 25.77 -17.81 -1.91
C ARG A 240 25.18 -16.49 -2.39
N LEU A 241 24.21 -15.97 -1.67
CA LEU A 241 23.57 -14.70 -1.95
C LEU A 241 23.83 -13.74 -0.79
N ALA A 242 24.19 -12.49 -1.08
CA ALA A 242 24.32 -11.46 -0.07
C ALA A 242 23.81 -10.10 -0.55
N SER A 243 23.12 -9.37 0.33
CA SER A 243 22.75 -7.97 0.13
C SER A 243 23.37 -7.15 1.24
N VAL A 244 24.28 -6.25 0.86
CA VAL A 244 25.02 -5.39 1.78
C VAL A 244 24.10 -4.36 2.43
N ASP A 245 23.17 -3.81 1.67
CA ASP A 245 22.22 -2.79 2.12
C ASP A 245 21.11 -3.34 3.03
N LEU A 246 20.74 -4.62 2.83
CA LEU A 246 19.79 -5.32 3.71
C LEU A 246 20.49 -6.09 4.85
N GLY A 247 21.81 -6.13 4.88
CA GLY A 247 22.55 -6.89 5.91
C GLY A 247 22.21 -8.38 5.94
N ALA A 248 21.79 -8.95 4.80
CA ALA A 248 21.27 -10.31 4.69
C ALA A 248 22.20 -11.20 3.86
N GLU A 249 22.32 -12.48 4.25
CA GLU A 249 23.09 -13.50 3.54
C GLU A 249 22.37 -14.85 3.57
N ALA A 250 22.52 -15.64 2.50
CA ALA A 250 21.98 -16.99 2.42
C ALA A 250 22.94 -17.92 1.68
N ARG A 251 23.01 -19.18 2.13
CA ARG A 251 23.69 -20.29 1.47
C ARG A 251 22.65 -21.31 1.02
N LEU A 252 22.47 -21.44 -0.29
CA LEU A 252 21.47 -22.32 -0.89
C LEU A 252 22.15 -23.62 -1.37
N GLY A 253 21.69 -24.75 -0.85
CA GLY A 253 22.18 -26.09 -1.18
C GLY A 253 21.20 -26.93 -2.01
N ALA A 254 19.93 -26.52 -2.10
CA ALA A 254 18.92 -27.21 -2.91
C ALA A 254 18.22 -26.26 -3.89
N ILE A 255 17.68 -26.84 -4.98
CA ILE A 255 16.98 -26.10 -6.04
C ILE A 255 15.77 -25.36 -5.47
N ASP A 256 14.96 -26.02 -4.64
CA ASP A 256 13.74 -25.45 -4.08
C ASP A 256 13.99 -24.21 -3.22
N GLU A 257 15.16 -24.10 -2.57
CA GLU A 257 15.54 -22.92 -1.77
C GLU A 257 15.73 -21.67 -2.65
N VAL A 258 16.01 -21.84 -3.95
CA VAL A 258 16.11 -20.73 -4.92
C VAL A 258 14.73 -20.19 -5.26
N PHE A 259 13.69 -21.02 -5.22
CA PHE A 259 12.29 -20.64 -5.51
C PHE A 259 11.52 -20.21 -4.26
N ASP A 260 12.08 -20.34 -3.05
CA ASP A 260 11.49 -19.80 -1.81
C ASP A 260 11.93 -18.34 -1.58
N PHE A 261 11.14 -17.40 -2.07
CA PHE A 261 11.46 -15.96 -1.99
C PHE A 261 11.13 -15.36 -0.61
N GLY A 262 10.35 -16.06 0.24
CA GLY A 262 9.91 -15.54 1.54
C GLY A 262 10.81 -15.95 2.70
N ARG A 263 11.71 -16.90 2.48
CA ARG A 263 12.63 -17.40 3.51
C ARG A 263 13.60 -16.36 4.06
N ASP A 264 13.97 -15.38 3.25
CA ASP A 264 14.97 -14.36 3.57
C ASP A 264 14.70 -13.07 2.77
N TYR A 265 15.45 -12.01 3.07
CA TYR A 265 15.35 -10.72 2.37
C TYR A 265 16.00 -10.71 0.97
N LEU A 266 16.40 -11.86 0.41
CA LEU A 266 17.17 -11.97 -0.82
C LEU A 266 16.33 -12.40 -2.03
N GLY A 267 14.99 -12.27 -1.94
CA GLY A 267 14.05 -12.61 -3.02
C GLY A 267 14.40 -11.98 -4.38
N LEU A 268 14.93 -10.75 -4.41
CA LEU A 268 15.36 -10.12 -5.67
C LEU A 268 16.60 -10.80 -6.28
N LEU A 269 17.55 -11.26 -5.45
CA LEU A 269 18.72 -11.99 -5.94
C LEU A 269 18.31 -13.38 -6.45
N LYS A 270 17.38 -14.05 -5.76
CA LYS A 270 16.77 -15.31 -6.22
C LYS A 270 16.08 -15.12 -7.57
N ALA A 271 15.27 -14.05 -7.72
CA ALA A 271 14.66 -13.68 -8.99
C ALA A 271 15.69 -13.47 -10.10
N ALA A 272 16.83 -12.81 -9.79
CA ALA A 272 17.91 -12.61 -10.75
C ALA A 272 18.57 -13.93 -11.17
N VAL A 273 18.84 -14.84 -10.24
CA VAL A 273 19.40 -16.18 -10.52
C VAL A 273 18.48 -16.97 -11.46
N ILE A 274 17.18 -16.93 -11.22
CA ILE A 274 16.17 -17.61 -12.04
C ILE A 274 16.05 -16.94 -13.41
N ALA A 275 15.89 -15.62 -13.45
CA ALA A 275 15.72 -14.86 -14.69
C ALA A 275 16.98 -14.85 -15.58
N ALA A 276 18.17 -14.99 -14.99
CA ALA A 276 19.42 -15.17 -15.73
C ALA A 276 19.59 -16.60 -16.28
N GLY A 277 18.75 -17.55 -15.87
CA GLY A 277 18.80 -18.95 -16.31
C GLY A 277 19.82 -19.83 -15.60
N LEU A 278 20.46 -19.34 -14.52
CA LEU A 278 21.40 -20.14 -13.73
C LEU A 278 20.70 -21.31 -13.04
N VAL A 279 19.50 -21.04 -12.50
CA VAL A 279 18.56 -22.05 -12.01
C VAL A 279 17.22 -21.81 -12.70
N PRO A 280 17.04 -22.35 -13.92
CA PRO A 280 15.93 -21.96 -14.79
C PRO A 280 14.59 -22.56 -14.29
N PRO A 281 13.44 -21.92 -14.55
CA PRO A 281 12.15 -22.38 -14.01
C PRO A 281 11.77 -23.83 -14.38
N GLY A 282 12.22 -24.34 -15.53
CA GLY A 282 11.90 -25.71 -15.96
C GLY A 282 12.45 -26.81 -15.03
N ILE A 283 13.47 -26.51 -14.21
CA ILE A 283 14.09 -27.47 -13.30
C ILE A 283 13.45 -27.47 -11.91
N GLU A 284 12.53 -26.53 -11.63
CA GLU A 284 11.81 -26.50 -10.36
C GLU A 284 11.09 -27.84 -10.14
N ARG A 285 11.26 -28.46 -8.97
CA ARG A 285 10.69 -29.78 -8.62
C ARG A 285 11.12 -30.95 -9.52
N SER A 286 12.24 -30.86 -10.25
CA SER A 286 12.79 -32.00 -11.00
C SER A 286 13.30 -33.14 -10.11
N GLY A 287 13.51 -32.87 -8.81
CA GLY A 287 14.15 -33.79 -7.85
C GLY A 287 15.67 -33.90 -7.98
N THR A 288 16.30 -33.11 -8.86
CA THR A 288 17.74 -33.18 -9.14
C THR A 288 18.57 -32.35 -8.16
N SER A 289 19.86 -32.67 -8.03
CA SER A 289 20.78 -31.95 -7.15
C SER A 289 21.18 -30.57 -7.72
N LEU A 290 21.20 -29.56 -6.86
CA LEU A 290 21.76 -28.23 -7.19
C LEU A 290 23.26 -28.35 -7.52
N ALA A 291 24.00 -29.22 -6.81
CA ALA A 291 25.42 -29.43 -7.04
C ALA A 291 25.70 -29.96 -8.45
N ASP A 292 24.85 -30.84 -8.98
CA ASP A 292 24.99 -31.38 -10.34
C ASP A 292 24.74 -30.29 -11.40
N LEU A 293 23.71 -29.46 -11.19
CA LEU A 293 23.42 -28.32 -12.06
C LEU A 293 24.57 -27.31 -12.09
N LEU A 294 25.09 -26.93 -10.92
CA LEU A 294 26.23 -26.02 -10.79
C LEU A 294 27.49 -26.65 -11.40
N GLY A 295 27.72 -27.95 -11.19
CA GLY A 295 28.83 -28.70 -11.74
C GLY A 295 28.91 -28.63 -13.26
N ARG A 296 27.76 -28.62 -13.95
CA ARG A 296 27.68 -28.46 -15.41
C ARG A 296 28.04 -27.05 -15.89
N SER A 297 27.75 -26.04 -15.09
CA SER A 297 27.95 -24.64 -15.46
C SER A 297 29.32 -24.09 -15.04
N PHE A 298 29.78 -24.41 -13.84
CA PHE A 298 30.97 -23.84 -13.19
C PHE A 298 32.12 -24.84 -13.02
N GLY A 299 31.87 -26.12 -13.26
CA GLY A 299 32.80 -27.22 -13.04
C GLY A 299 32.51 -28.00 -11.75
N PRO A 300 32.92 -29.28 -11.65
CA PRO A 300 32.61 -30.13 -10.50
C PRO A 300 33.06 -29.52 -9.16
N GLY A 301 32.21 -29.63 -8.14
CA GLY A 301 32.51 -29.13 -6.78
C GLY A 301 32.48 -27.61 -6.62
N ARG A 302 32.10 -26.87 -7.67
CA ARG A 302 32.07 -25.39 -7.66
C ARG A 302 30.65 -24.85 -7.71
N GLY A 303 30.52 -23.63 -7.25
CA GLY A 303 29.31 -22.83 -7.27
C GLY A 303 29.65 -21.36 -7.47
N PHE A 304 28.79 -20.47 -7.03
CA PHE A 304 29.05 -19.03 -7.15
C PHE A 304 28.51 -18.24 -5.95
N GLU A 305 29.06 -17.04 -5.79
CA GLU A 305 28.55 -16.01 -4.90
C GLU A 305 28.10 -14.80 -5.69
N LEU A 306 26.88 -14.34 -5.41
CA LEU A 306 26.26 -13.15 -5.98
C LEU A 306 25.97 -12.15 -4.86
N VAL A 307 26.58 -10.97 -4.94
CA VAL A 307 26.44 -9.91 -3.93
C VAL A 307 25.82 -8.67 -4.57
N SER A 308 24.84 -8.08 -3.89
CA SER A 308 24.26 -6.79 -4.24
C SER A 308 24.69 -5.72 -3.25
N ASN A 309 24.88 -4.50 -3.75
CA ASN A 309 25.09 -3.31 -2.94
C ASN A 309 24.38 -2.13 -3.59
N VAL A 310 23.40 -1.58 -2.89
CA VAL A 310 22.78 -0.30 -3.24
C VAL A 310 23.37 0.78 -2.34
N ASN A 311 23.92 1.84 -2.92
CA ASN A 311 24.61 2.91 -2.21
C ASN A 311 23.64 3.82 -1.43
N ARG A 312 23.01 3.25 -0.39
CA ARG A 312 22.16 3.93 0.61
C ARG A 312 21.17 4.92 -0.01
N ILE A 313 20.49 4.48 -1.08
CA ILE A 313 19.31 5.15 -1.64
C ILE A 313 18.08 4.57 -0.92
N PRO A 314 17.20 5.42 -0.37
CA PRO A 314 15.96 4.99 0.26
C PRO A 314 15.08 4.11 -0.63
N LYS A 315 14.41 3.12 -0.02
CA LYS A 315 13.28 2.44 -0.68
C LYS A 315 12.19 3.47 -1.01
N GLY A 316 11.54 3.31 -2.15
CA GLY A 316 10.49 4.23 -2.60
C GLY A 316 10.99 5.48 -3.31
N SER A 317 12.28 5.54 -3.68
CA SER A 317 12.91 6.72 -4.30
C SER A 317 12.33 7.18 -5.65
N ARG A 318 11.50 6.36 -6.30
CA ARG A 318 10.93 6.58 -7.65
C ARG A 318 11.96 6.63 -8.78
N LEU A 319 13.18 6.14 -8.51
CA LEU A 319 14.27 6.03 -9.48
C LEU A 319 14.42 4.61 -10.08
N ALA A 320 13.42 3.74 -9.83
CA ALA A 320 13.42 2.33 -10.21
C ALA A 320 14.69 1.56 -9.80
N VAL A 321 15.17 1.78 -8.57
CA VAL A 321 16.38 1.15 -8.04
C VAL A 321 16.30 -0.38 -8.09
N SER A 322 15.15 -0.96 -7.72
CA SER A 322 14.93 -2.41 -7.70
C SER A 322 15.09 -3.05 -9.07
N THR A 323 14.54 -2.43 -10.11
CA THR A 323 14.58 -2.94 -11.49
C THR A 323 15.98 -2.80 -12.08
N ASN A 324 16.64 -1.68 -11.83
CA ASN A 324 18.02 -1.48 -12.26
C ASN A 324 18.99 -2.42 -11.52
N LEU A 325 18.74 -2.70 -10.24
CA LEU A 325 19.47 -3.73 -9.48
C LEU A 325 19.23 -5.13 -10.05
N LEU A 326 17.98 -5.50 -10.33
CA LEU A 326 17.66 -6.75 -10.98
C LEU A 326 18.35 -6.88 -12.34
N GLY A 327 18.32 -5.82 -13.16
CA GLY A 327 19.03 -5.74 -14.42
C GLY A 327 20.55 -5.91 -14.25
N ALA A 328 21.17 -5.26 -13.26
CA ALA A 328 22.59 -5.40 -12.95
C ALA A 328 22.96 -6.82 -12.51
N LEU A 329 22.16 -7.44 -11.66
CA LEU A 329 22.34 -8.81 -11.19
C LEU A 329 22.20 -9.82 -12.34
N ILE A 330 21.23 -9.61 -13.24
CA ILE A 330 21.06 -10.44 -14.43
C ILE A 330 22.23 -10.25 -15.40
N ALA A 331 22.64 -9.00 -15.66
CA ALA A 331 23.76 -8.68 -16.52
C ALA A 331 25.04 -9.37 -16.04
N VAL A 332 25.42 -9.21 -14.77
CA VAL A 332 26.65 -9.81 -14.23
C VAL A 332 26.64 -11.34 -14.34
N CYS A 333 25.49 -11.99 -14.11
CA CYS A 333 25.32 -13.43 -14.30
C CYS A 333 25.46 -13.85 -15.78
N MET A 334 24.87 -13.08 -16.70
CA MET A 334 24.93 -13.35 -18.14
C MET A 334 26.34 -13.15 -18.71
N ARG A 335 27.07 -12.14 -18.23
CA ARG A 335 28.50 -11.93 -18.57
C ARG A 335 29.33 -13.12 -18.13
N ALA A 336 29.14 -13.56 -16.88
CA ALA A 336 29.86 -14.69 -16.30
C ALA A 336 29.63 -16.01 -17.03
N THR A 337 28.47 -16.21 -17.67
CA THR A 337 28.04 -17.48 -18.27
C THR A 337 27.97 -17.50 -19.79
N ARG A 338 28.64 -16.54 -20.45
CA ARG A 338 28.73 -16.43 -21.92
C ARG A 338 27.38 -16.27 -22.64
N GLN A 339 26.35 -15.80 -21.93
CA GLN A 339 25.06 -15.51 -22.54
C GLN A 339 25.08 -14.19 -23.32
N ILE A 340 26.04 -13.32 -23.00
CA ILE A 340 26.37 -12.10 -23.72
C ILE A 340 27.87 -12.05 -24.04
N THR A 341 28.23 -11.26 -25.05
CA THR A 341 29.57 -11.21 -25.63
C THR A 341 30.53 -10.43 -24.74
N SER A 342 30.08 -9.33 -24.15
CA SER A 342 30.91 -8.40 -23.37
C SER A 342 31.16 -8.89 -21.94
N LEU A 343 32.39 -9.31 -21.58
CA LEU A 343 32.75 -9.63 -20.18
C LEU A 343 32.93 -8.36 -19.33
N THR A 344 33.56 -7.32 -19.89
CA THR A 344 33.79 -6.01 -19.26
C THR A 344 33.28 -4.88 -20.15
N GLY A 345 33.24 -3.66 -19.63
CA GLY A 345 32.77 -2.49 -20.37
C GLY A 345 31.24 -2.36 -20.42
N PRO A 346 30.74 -1.37 -21.19
CA PRO A 346 29.31 -1.14 -21.33
C PRO A 346 28.61 -2.28 -22.10
N LEU A 347 27.31 -2.45 -21.85
CA LEU A 347 26.49 -3.41 -22.61
C LEU A 347 26.22 -2.91 -24.04
N GLN A 348 26.28 -3.82 -25.02
CA GLN A 348 25.82 -3.56 -26.38
C GLN A 348 24.29 -3.53 -26.47
N GLU A 349 23.74 -2.95 -27.54
CA GLU A 349 22.29 -2.78 -27.67
C GLU A 349 21.51 -4.11 -27.62
N GLY A 350 21.98 -5.14 -28.33
CA GLY A 350 21.35 -6.46 -28.28
C GLY A 350 21.40 -7.08 -26.87
N GLU A 351 22.50 -6.87 -26.15
CA GLU A 351 22.69 -7.36 -24.77
C GLU A 351 21.74 -6.65 -23.80
N ARG A 352 21.62 -5.32 -23.89
CA ARG A 352 20.69 -4.52 -23.07
C ARG A 352 19.25 -4.97 -23.24
N ARG A 353 18.81 -5.21 -24.48
CA ARG A 353 17.44 -5.67 -24.78
C ARG A 353 17.12 -7.03 -24.13
N ILE A 354 18.07 -7.98 -24.15
CA ILE A 354 17.86 -9.29 -23.53
C ILE A 354 17.87 -9.18 -21.99
N VAL A 355 18.79 -8.40 -21.42
CA VAL A 355 18.82 -8.14 -19.97
C VAL A 355 17.51 -7.48 -19.52
N ALA A 356 17.02 -6.47 -20.24
CA ALA A 356 15.75 -5.82 -19.94
C ALA A 356 14.57 -6.80 -19.99
N ALA A 357 14.48 -7.63 -21.05
CA ALA A 357 13.43 -8.65 -21.16
C ALA A 357 13.42 -9.63 -19.96
N ARG A 358 14.61 -9.99 -19.45
CA ARG A 358 14.76 -10.86 -18.29
C ARG A 358 14.53 -10.13 -16.96
N ALA A 359 14.86 -8.85 -16.87
CA ALA A 359 14.50 -8.03 -15.72
C ALA A 359 12.97 -7.98 -15.57
N ILE A 360 12.24 -7.80 -16.67
CA ILE A 360 10.78 -7.88 -16.69
C ILE A 360 10.30 -9.24 -16.18
N LEU A 361 10.87 -10.35 -16.66
CA LEU A 361 10.56 -11.68 -16.11
C LEU A 361 10.76 -11.73 -14.59
N GLY A 362 11.92 -11.29 -14.10
CA GLY A 362 12.27 -11.32 -12.69
C GLY A 362 11.38 -10.42 -11.82
N GLU A 363 10.91 -9.28 -12.34
CA GLU A 363 9.96 -8.41 -11.65
C GLU A 363 8.60 -9.06 -11.44
N TRP A 364 8.14 -9.80 -12.45
CA TRP A 364 6.88 -10.54 -12.39
C TRP A 364 6.98 -11.78 -11.51
N LEU A 365 8.14 -12.47 -11.52
CA LEU A 365 8.44 -13.54 -10.55
C LEU A 365 8.48 -12.98 -9.12
N GLY A 366 9.04 -11.78 -8.94
CA GLY A 366 9.06 -11.05 -7.67
C GLY A 366 7.73 -10.35 -7.32
N GLY A 367 6.73 -10.39 -8.20
CA GLY A 367 5.37 -9.90 -7.94
C GLY A 367 5.14 -8.38 -8.03
N SER A 368 6.10 -7.61 -8.57
CA SER A 368 6.08 -6.13 -8.59
C SER A 368 5.43 -5.50 -9.83
N GLY A 369 5.44 -6.19 -10.99
CA GLY A 369 4.72 -5.78 -12.20
C GLY A 369 5.04 -4.37 -12.72
N GLY A 370 6.33 -3.99 -12.73
CA GLY A 370 6.82 -2.65 -13.10
C GLY A 370 6.56 -2.24 -14.55
N GLY A 371 6.93 -1.01 -14.90
CA GLY A 371 6.83 -0.49 -16.27
C GLY A 371 8.10 -0.75 -17.08
N TRP A 372 8.02 -0.83 -18.41
CA TRP A 372 9.22 -1.16 -19.20
C TRP A 372 10.36 -0.13 -19.09
N GLN A 373 10.04 1.12 -18.71
CA GLN A 373 11.05 2.17 -18.57
C GLN A 373 11.98 1.95 -17.38
N ASP A 374 11.59 1.12 -16.41
CA ASP A 374 12.27 0.95 -15.13
C ASP A 374 13.68 0.39 -15.29
N SER A 375 13.92 -0.39 -16.35
CA SER A 375 15.23 -0.87 -16.77
C SER A 375 16.08 0.17 -17.52
N GLY A 376 15.63 1.43 -17.57
CA GLY A 376 16.27 2.49 -18.35
C GLY A 376 17.71 2.82 -17.93
N GLY A 377 18.13 2.47 -16.71
CA GLY A 377 19.52 2.63 -16.25
C GLY A 377 20.52 1.75 -17.01
N LEU A 378 20.05 0.68 -17.67
CA LEU A 378 20.90 -0.14 -18.55
C LEU A 378 21.43 0.64 -19.75
N TRP A 379 20.68 1.65 -20.24
CA TRP A 379 21.07 2.52 -21.34
C TRP A 379 21.78 3.79 -20.85
N PRO A 380 22.69 4.37 -21.63
CA PRO A 380 23.37 5.62 -21.29
C PRO A 380 22.47 6.84 -21.47
N GLY A 381 22.83 7.92 -20.79
CA GLY A 381 22.45 9.29 -21.06
C GLY A 381 20.94 9.55 -21.06
N ILE A 382 20.55 10.52 -21.89
CA ILE A 382 19.16 10.91 -22.13
C ILE A 382 18.62 10.05 -23.28
N LYS A 383 17.46 9.43 -23.09
CA LYS A 383 16.82 8.60 -24.11
C LYS A 383 15.31 8.78 -24.15
N LEU A 384 14.78 8.73 -25.37
CA LEU A 384 13.36 8.58 -25.63
C LEU A 384 13.07 7.08 -25.74
N ILE A 385 12.08 6.62 -24.99
CA ILE A 385 11.68 5.21 -24.99
C ILE A 385 10.23 5.14 -25.47
N GLU A 386 9.97 4.30 -26.47
CA GLU A 386 8.71 4.32 -27.22
C GLU A 386 8.15 2.92 -27.46
N GLY A 387 6.83 2.78 -27.38
CA GLY A 387 6.10 1.61 -27.83
C GLY A 387 6.35 1.36 -29.32
N VAL A 388 6.29 0.08 -29.71
CA VAL A 388 6.51 -0.36 -31.09
C VAL A 388 5.29 -1.13 -31.55
N ALA A 389 4.80 -0.84 -32.75
CA ALA A 389 3.69 -1.59 -33.34
C ALA A 389 4.14 -3.01 -33.73
N ALA A 390 3.34 -4.02 -33.38
CA ALA A 390 3.64 -5.42 -33.64
C ALA A 390 3.54 -5.76 -35.14
N GLN A 391 4.60 -6.35 -35.70
CA GLN A 391 4.71 -6.72 -37.11
C GLN A 391 4.72 -8.24 -37.31
N PRO A 392 4.40 -8.76 -38.52
CA PRO A 392 4.55 -10.18 -38.82
C PRO A 392 5.95 -10.69 -38.42
N GLY A 393 5.99 -11.68 -37.52
CA GLY A 393 7.23 -12.24 -36.95
C GLY A 393 7.45 -11.93 -35.47
N ASP A 394 6.76 -10.92 -34.93
CA ASP A 394 6.69 -10.67 -33.49
C ASP A 394 5.75 -11.69 -32.81
N ALA A 395 6.03 -12.04 -31.55
CA ALA A 395 5.19 -12.97 -30.78
C ALA A 395 3.79 -12.39 -30.50
N GLU A 396 3.66 -11.08 -30.57
CA GLU A 396 2.47 -10.29 -30.28
C GLU A 396 1.61 -10.02 -31.51
N HIS A 397 2.09 -10.32 -32.72
CA HIS A 397 1.35 -10.05 -33.95
C HIS A 397 0.05 -10.84 -34.01
N GLY A 398 -1.07 -10.15 -34.24
CA GLY A 398 -2.43 -10.73 -34.19
C GLY A 398 -3.00 -10.91 -32.77
N ILE A 399 -2.21 -10.63 -31.72
CA ILE A 399 -2.64 -10.69 -30.31
C ILE A 399 -2.82 -9.27 -29.74
N SER A 400 -1.90 -8.35 -30.03
CA SER A 400 -1.95 -6.96 -29.59
C SER A 400 -1.44 -6.00 -30.68
N ARG A 401 -1.71 -4.70 -30.52
CA ARG A 401 -1.29 -3.65 -31.48
C ARG A 401 0.20 -3.34 -31.37
N GLY A 402 0.77 -3.44 -30.17
CA GLY A 402 2.18 -3.18 -29.88
C GLY A 402 2.93 -4.37 -29.28
N CYS A 403 4.26 -4.29 -29.29
CA CYS A 403 5.20 -5.26 -28.73
C CYS A 403 5.39 -5.08 -27.22
N LEU A 404 5.85 -6.13 -26.52
CA LEU A 404 6.20 -6.05 -25.10
C LEU A 404 7.41 -5.14 -24.84
N LEU A 405 8.44 -5.23 -25.69
CA LEU A 405 9.68 -4.48 -25.54
C LEU A 405 9.62 -3.16 -26.32
N PRO A 406 9.92 -2.02 -25.67
CA PRO A 406 9.95 -0.74 -26.36
C PRO A 406 11.22 -0.59 -27.21
N ARG A 407 11.22 0.46 -28.04
CA ARG A 407 12.41 0.99 -28.71
C ARG A 407 13.06 2.04 -27.80
N HIS A 408 14.39 1.98 -27.68
CA HIS A 408 15.18 2.99 -26.99
C HIS A 408 15.93 3.82 -28.05
N THR A 409 15.71 5.13 -28.05
CA THR A 409 16.39 6.09 -28.92
C THR A 409 17.23 7.01 -28.06
N LEU A 410 18.55 6.80 -28.09
CA LEU A 410 19.51 7.68 -27.42
C LEU A 410 19.41 9.08 -28.04
N LEU A 411 19.24 10.10 -27.20
CA LEU A 411 19.32 11.48 -27.62
C LEU A 411 20.78 11.89 -27.43
N GLY A 412 21.57 11.93 -28.51
CA GLY A 412 22.99 12.25 -28.46
C GLY A 412 23.28 13.75 -28.29
N PRO A 413 24.56 14.17 -28.33
CA PRO A 413 24.97 15.58 -28.29
C PRO A 413 24.43 16.41 -29.47
N ASP A 414 24.08 15.77 -30.58
CA ASP A 414 23.44 16.36 -31.76
C ASP A 414 21.99 16.78 -31.50
N ARG A 415 21.24 15.98 -30.72
CA ARG A 415 19.84 16.26 -30.37
C ARG A 415 19.69 17.05 -29.09
N VAL A 416 20.54 16.80 -28.10
CA VAL A 416 20.58 17.54 -26.84
C VAL A 416 22.03 17.98 -26.60
N PRO A 417 22.37 19.23 -26.98
CA PRO A 417 23.72 19.75 -26.93
C PRO A 417 24.36 19.67 -25.53
N PRO A 418 25.69 19.52 -25.43
CA PRO A 418 26.39 19.48 -24.13
C PRO A 418 26.05 20.67 -23.22
N ALA A 419 25.91 21.87 -23.79
CA ALA A 419 25.49 23.07 -23.05
C ALA A 419 24.09 22.93 -22.46
N ALA A 420 23.14 22.31 -23.18
CA ALA A 420 21.78 22.07 -22.68
C ALA A 420 21.79 21.05 -21.53
N ARG A 421 22.60 19.99 -21.63
CA ARG A 421 22.79 19.00 -20.55
C ARG A 421 23.38 19.63 -19.29
N ALA A 422 24.44 20.40 -19.46
CA ALA A 422 25.09 21.11 -18.36
C ALA A 422 24.12 22.09 -17.70
N LYS A 423 23.34 22.85 -18.49
CA LYS A 423 22.32 23.77 -17.96
C LYS A 423 21.19 23.04 -17.25
N LEU A 424 20.73 21.90 -17.75
CA LEU A 424 19.76 21.05 -17.07
C LEU A 424 20.29 20.63 -15.71
N GLN A 425 21.50 20.04 -15.64
CA GLN A 425 22.12 19.66 -14.38
C GLN A 425 22.32 20.85 -13.44
N ALA A 426 22.74 22.00 -13.94
CA ALA A 426 22.97 23.21 -13.16
C ALA A 426 21.69 23.88 -12.65
N SER A 427 20.52 23.56 -13.20
CA SER A 427 19.23 24.14 -12.79
C SER A 427 18.40 23.21 -11.89
N LEU A 428 18.73 21.92 -11.85
CA LEU A 428 17.90 20.88 -11.26
C LEU A 428 18.28 20.57 -9.81
N VAL A 429 17.31 20.54 -8.91
CA VAL A 429 17.42 19.99 -7.56
C VAL A 429 16.53 18.77 -7.47
N LEU A 430 17.14 17.60 -7.29
CA LEU A 430 16.46 16.32 -7.11
C LEU A 430 16.34 16.00 -5.62
N VAL A 431 15.16 15.59 -5.18
CA VAL A 431 14.89 15.33 -3.76
C VAL A 431 14.09 14.05 -3.54
N HIS A 432 14.19 13.52 -2.32
CA HIS A 432 13.28 12.52 -1.78
C HIS A 432 12.50 13.11 -0.61
N GLY A 433 11.18 13.09 -0.68
CA GLY A 433 10.30 13.68 0.33
C GLY A 433 10.22 12.91 1.66
N GLY A 434 10.80 11.71 1.75
CA GLY A 434 10.82 10.89 2.97
C GLY A 434 9.61 9.97 3.14
N MET A 435 8.61 10.04 2.25
CA MET A 435 7.43 9.17 2.27
C MET A 435 7.69 7.90 1.46
N ALA A 436 7.24 6.74 1.97
CA ALA A 436 7.20 5.49 1.23
C ALA A 436 5.73 5.08 1.04
N GLN A 437 5.35 4.79 -0.20
CA GLN A 437 3.95 4.46 -0.53
C GLN A 437 3.85 3.33 -1.56
N ASN A 438 2.83 2.49 -1.41
CA ASN A 438 2.56 1.37 -2.31
C ASN A 438 1.93 1.86 -3.63
N VAL A 439 2.61 1.61 -4.76
CA VAL A 439 2.15 2.01 -6.10
C VAL A 439 1.16 1.04 -6.75
N GLY A 440 1.04 -0.19 -6.23
CA GLY A 440 0.17 -1.22 -6.82
C GLY A 440 -1.25 -0.71 -7.10
N PRO A 441 -1.98 -0.15 -6.11
CA PRO A 441 -3.32 0.37 -6.33
C PRO A 441 -3.40 1.50 -7.36
N ILE A 442 -2.35 2.31 -7.50
CA ILE A 442 -2.31 3.36 -8.53
C ILE A 442 -2.18 2.72 -9.91
N LEU A 443 -1.35 1.67 -10.07
CA LEU A 443 -1.15 1.01 -11.37
C LEU A 443 -2.46 0.41 -11.87
N GLU A 444 -3.23 -0.19 -10.96
CA GLU A 444 -4.56 -0.71 -11.26
C GLU A 444 -5.51 0.43 -11.69
N MET A 445 -5.57 1.52 -10.92
CA MET A 445 -6.41 2.69 -11.22
C MET A 445 -6.10 3.30 -12.59
N VAL A 446 -4.82 3.51 -12.93
CA VAL A 446 -4.44 4.13 -14.22
C VAL A 446 -4.74 3.19 -15.38
N THR A 447 -4.54 1.89 -15.20
CA THR A 447 -4.89 0.85 -16.18
C THR A 447 -6.40 0.81 -16.42
N GLU A 448 -7.20 0.81 -15.36
CA GLU A 448 -8.65 0.82 -15.45
C GLU A 448 -9.15 2.07 -16.18
N LYS A 449 -8.75 3.27 -15.73
CA LYS A 449 -9.15 4.56 -16.36
C LYS A 449 -8.82 4.62 -17.84
N TYR A 450 -7.66 4.09 -18.22
CA TYR A 450 -7.28 3.99 -19.62
C TYR A 450 -8.27 3.11 -20.41
N LEU A 451 -8.59 1.92 -19.91
CA LEU A 451 -9.42 0.95 -20.64
C LEU A 451 -10.89 1.34 -20.74
N LEU A 452 -11.38 2.06 -19.73
CA LEU A 452 -12.71 2.66 -19.74
C LEU A 452 -12.80 3.88 -20.67
N ARG A 453 -11.66 4.43 -21.11
CA ARG A 453 -11.55 5.64 -21.94
C ARG A 453 -12.29 6.83 -21.32
N GLY A 454 -12.17 7.03 -20.00
CA GLY A 454 -12.77 8.17 -19.32
C GLY A 454 -12.45 9.48 -20.05
N ALA A 455 -13.46 10.30 -20.34
CA ALA A 455 -13.33 11.41 -21.29
C ALA A 455 -12.27 12.44 -20.84
N ALA A 456 -12.27 12.78 -19.55
CA ALA A 456 -11.31 13.72 -18.96
C ALA A 456 -9.89 13.13 -18.97
N GLU A 457 -9.75 11.87 -18.56
CA GLU A 457 -8.48 11.14 -18.51
C GLU A 457 -7.88 10.92 -19.90
N TRP A 458 -8.70 10.62 -20.90
CA TRP A 458 -8.26 10.45 -22.28
C TRP A 458 -7.79 11.77 -22.89
N ALA A 459 -8.57 12.85 -22.69
CA ALA A 459 -8.16 14.19 -23.10
C ALA A 459 -6.85 14.62 -22.40
N ALA A 460 -6.73 14.37 -21.09
CA ALA A 460 -5.51 14.59 -20.34
C ALA A 460 -4.33 13.78 -20.87
N ARG A 461 -4.52 12.50 -21.23
CA ARG A 461 -3.47 11.65 -21.79
C ARG A 461 -2.95 12.18 -23.11
N ARG A 462 -3.84 12.59 -24.02
CA ARG A 462 -3.43 13.24 -25.29
C ARG A 462 -2.64 14.51 -25.06
N ARG A 463 -3.05 15.34 -24.09
CA ARG A 463 -2.28 16.53 -23.69
C ARG A 463 -0.90 16.17 -23.16
N ALA A 464 -0.78 15.18 -22.28
CA ALA A 464 0.52 14.74 -21.75
C ALA A 464 1.48 14.25 -22.86
N ILE A 465 0.96 13.53 -23.85
CA ILE A 465 1.74 13.08 -25.02
C ILE A 465 2.21 14.29 -25.86
N ALA A 466 1.33 15.27 -26.10
CA ALA A 466 1.71 16.49 -26.80
C ALA A 466 2.75 17.33 -26.02
N THR A 467 2.63 17.38 -24.68
CA THR A 467 3.61 18.04 -23.82
C THR A 467 5.00 17.40 -23.91
N LEU A 468 5.10 16.08 -24.15
CA LEU A 468 6.41 15.45 -24.39
C LEU A 468 7.10 16.01 -25.63
N ASP A 469 6.38 16.25 -26.73
CA ASP A 469 6.99 16.81 -27.95
C ASP A 469 7.52 18.24 -27.69
N GLN A 470 6.77 19.03 -26.92
CA GLN A 470 7.23 20.34 -26.43
C GLN A 470 8.48 20.21 -25.54
N ILE A 471 8.51 19.26 -24.61
CA ILE A 471 9.67 19.01 -23.73
C ILE A 471 10.93 18.67 -24.54
N LEU A 472 10.78 17.82 -25.57
CA LEU A 472 11.89 17.44 -26.45
C LEU A 472 12.45 18.64 -27.22
N ASP A 473 11.59 19.50 -27.75
CA ASP A 473 12.00 20.73 -28.44
C ASP A 473 12.74 21.68 -27.49
N LEU A 474 12.18 21.94 -26.30
CA LEU A 474 12.79 22.84 -25.30
C LEU A 474 14.15 22.35 -24.81
N LEU A 475 14.30 21.03 -24.62
CA LEU A 475 15.58 20.41 -24.28
C LEU A 475 16.60 20.54 -25.42
N SER A 476 16.19 20.36 -26.67
CA SER A 476 17.09 20.51 -27.82
C SER A 476 17.66 21.92 -27.94
N ARG A 477 16.88 22.93 -27.54
CA ARG A 477 17.27 24.36 -27.52
C ARG A 477 18.00 24.79 -26.25
N GLY A 478 18.03 23.97 -25.19
CA GLY A 478 18.56 24.33 -23.87
C GLY A 478 17.74 25.40 -23.12
N ASP A 479 16.45 25.52 -23.42
CA ASP A 479 15.54 26.42 -22.70
C ASP A 479 14.96 25.75 -21.45
N ILE A 480 15.80 25.63 -20.42
CA ILE A 480 15.45 24.97 -19.16
C ILE A 480 14.38 25.73 -18.36
N ARG A 481 14.26 27.05 -18.55
CA ARG A 481 13.21 27.85 -17.88
C ARG A 481 11.84 27.53 -18.45
N ALA A 482 11.70 27.49 -19.78
CA ALA A 482 10.46 27.06 -20.41
C ALA A 482 10.18 25.57 -20.14
N LEU A 483 11.22 24.72 -20.09
CA LEU A 483 11.07 23.32 -19.70
C LEU A 483 10.44 23.18 -18.31
N GLY A 484 10.89 23.98 -17.33
CA GLY A 484 10.30 23.98 -15.99
C GLY A 484 8.83 24.33 -15.96
N ARG A 485 8.40 25.30 -16.79
CA ARG A 485 6.98 25.63 -16.95
C ARG A 485 6.18 24.48 -17.55
N ALA A 486 6.65 23.89 -18.65
CA ALA A 486 5.99 22.76 -19.31
C ALA A 486 5.84 21.54 -18.37
N LEU A 487 6.87 21.24 -17.57
CA LEU A 487 6.82 20.17 -16.58
C LEU A 487 5.82 20.47 -15.45
N THR A 488 5.77 21.72 -14.99
CA THR A 488 4.80 22.16 -13.97
C THR A 488 3.37 22.03 -14.50
N GLU A 489 3.12 22.49 -15.73
CA GLU A 489 1.81 22.39 -16.39
C GLU A 489 1.38 20.93 -16.60
N ASN A 490 2.33 20.05 -16.98
CA ASN A 490 2.08 18.61 -17.08
C ASN A 490 1.65 18.02 -15.72
N PHE A 491 2.32 18.42 -14.64
CA PHE A 491 1.98 18.01 -13.28
C PHE A 491 0.59 18.51 -12.85
N THR A 492 0.35 19.83 -12.90
CA THR A 492 -0.89 20.44 -12.40
C THR A 492 -2.11 20.16 -13.30
N GLY A 493 -1.89 19.79 -14.56
CA GLY A 493 -2.96 19.52 -15.51
C GLY A 493 -3.18 18.02 -15.72
N PRO A 494 -2.60 17.43 -16.78
CA PRO A 494 -2.93 16.08 -17.18
C PRO A 494 -2.55 15.00 -16.16
N LEU A 495 -1.43 15.14 -15.44
CA LEU A 495 -1.04 14.12 -14.47
C LEU A 495 -2.01 14.04 -13.28
N GLN A 496 -2.42 15.16 -12.69
CA GLN A 496 -3.42 15.16 -11.61
C GLN A 496 -4.79 14.67 -12.06
N THR A 497 -5.14 14.85 -13.35
CA THR A 497 -6.39 14.33 -13.92
C THR A 497 -6.35 12.80 -14.03
N ILE A 498 -5.26 12.25 -14.57
CA ILE A 498 -5.12 10.80 -14.78
C ILE A 498 -4.83 10.07 -13.45
N ILE A 499 -4.02 10.70 -12.59
CA ILE A 499 -3.45 10.14 -11.37
C ILE A 499 -3.70 11.11 -10.22
N PRO A 500 -4.88 11.09 -9.58
CA PRO A 500 -5.18 12.02 -8.48
C PRO A 500 -4.15 11.98 -7.33
N TRP A 501 -3.51 10.83 -7.10
CA TRP A 501 -2.53 10.63 -6.02
C TRP A 501 -1.11 11.12 -6.37
N VAL A 502 -0.92 11.67 -7.58
CA VAL A 502 0.35 12.32 -7.96
C VAL A 502 0.61 13.56 -7.09
N THR A 503 -0.41 14.11 -6.44
CA THR A 503 -0.30 15.22 -5.49
C THR A 503 -0.83 14.85 -4.10
N ASN A 504 -0.36 15.58 -3.10
CA ASN A 504 -0.88 15.57 -1.73
C ASN A 504 -0.54 16.91 -1.04
N LEU A 505 -1.07 17.12 0.16
CA LEU A 505 -0.82 18.34 0.93
C LEU A 505 0.67 18.63 1.16
N TYR A 506 1.48 17.59 1.40
CA TYR A 506 2.93 17.74 1.62
C TYR A 506 3.61 18.31 0.37
N THR A 507 3.40 17.69 -0.78
CA THR A 507 3.97 18.10 -2.08
C THR A 507 3.56 19.52 -2.43
N GLU A 508 2.29 19.87 -2.26
CA GLU A 508 1.78 21.21 -2.53
C GLU A 508 2.42 22.27 -1.63
N ARG A 509 2.66 21.96 -0.34
CA ARG A 509 3.38 22.85 0.57
C ARG A 509 4.83 23.08 0.13
N LEU A 510 5.52 22.04 -0.36
CA LEU A 510 6.89 22.19 -0.85
C LEU A 510 6.95 23.12 -2.07
N ILE A 511 6.05 22.92 -3.04
CA ILE A 511 5.96 23.76 -4.24
C ILE A 511 5.63 25.21 -3.86
N ALA A 512 4.67 25.42 -2.96
CA ALA A 512 4.30 26.74 -2.49
C ALA A 512 5.46 27.41 -1.72
N GLY A 513 6.18 26.67 -0.88
CA GLY A 513 7.35 27.14 -0.16
C GLY A 513 8.48 27.57 -1.09
N ALA A 514 8.83 26.73 -2.08
CA ALA A 514 9.84 27.05 -3.09
C ALA A 514 9.46 28.30 -3.90
N ARG A 515 8.19 28.40 -4.33
CA ARG A 515 7.71 29.57 -5.07
C ARG A 515 7.77 30.85 -4.24
N ARG A 516 7.39 30.79 -2.96
CA ARG A 516 7.44 31.93 -2.03
C ARG A 516 8.89 32.40 -1.80
N ASP A 517 9.81 31.47 -1.59
CA ASP A 517 11.18 31.80 -1.17
C ASP A 517 12.07 32.22 -2.36
N PHE A 518 11.79 31.76 -3.59
CA PHE A 518 12.64 32.02 -4.77
C PHE A 518 11.98 32.87 -5.88
N GLY A 519 10.65 33.11 -5.84
CA GLY A 519 9.97 33.97 -6.82
C GLY A 519 10.22 33.56 -8.27
N ASP A 520 10.70 34.50 -9.09
CA ASP A 520 10.98 34.30 -10.52
C ASP A 520 12.17 33.37 -10.82
N ASP A 521 13.03 33.15 -9.81
CA ASP A 521 14.15 32.21 -9.90
C ASP A 521 13.71 30.76 -9.74
N PHE A 522 12.48 30.51 -9.28
CA PHE A 522 11.85 29.18 -9.32
C PHE A 522 11.16 28.97 -10.67
N TRP A 523 11.78 28.16 -11.53
CA TRP A 523 11.34 27.95 -12.90
C TRP A 523 10.30 26.84 -13.06
N GLY A 524 10.24 25.89 -12.13
CA GLY A 524 9.18 24.88 -12.14
C GLY A 524 9.40 23.65 -11.28
N PHE A 525 8.41 22.76 -11.33
CA PHE A 525 8.35 21.51 -10.57
C PHE A 525 8.10 20.33 -11.53
N TRP A 526 8.63 19.16 -11.17
CA TRP A 526 8.25 17.90 -11.79
C TRP A 526 8.18 16.77 -10.74
N MET A 527 7.27 15.83 -10.95
CA MET A 527 7.09 14.65 -10.11
C MET A 527 7.75 13.43 -10.77
N LEU A 528 8.58 12.67 -10.05
CA LEU A 528 9.16 11.43 -10.57
C LEU A 528 8.23 10.25 -10.31
N GLY A 529 8.02 9.41 -11.33
CA GLY A 529 7.33 8.13 -11.17
C GLY A 529 5.88 8.20 -10.68
N GLY A 530 5.22 9.37 -10.71
CA GLY A 530 3.77 9.50 -10.60
C GLY A 530 3.12 9.38 -9.21
N MET A 531 3.87 9.42 -8.10
CA MET A 531 3.30 9.33 -6.75
C MET A 531 3.91 10.36 -5.78
N SER A 532 3.05 11.05 -5.03
CA SER A 532 3.44 12.15 -4.15
C SER A 532 4.34 11.74 -2.96
N GLY A 533 5.20 12.66 -2.52
CA GLY A 533 6.05 12.50 -1.32
C GLY A 533 7.28 11.60 -1.46
N GLY A 534 7.48 10.93 -2.60
CA GLY A 534 8.67 10.15 -2.93
C GLY A 534 9.73 10.99 -3.63
N GLY A 535 10.13 10.59 -4.85
CA GLY A 535 11.06 11.34 -5.69
C GLY A 535 10.40 12.57 -6.34
N MET A 536 11.01 13.73 -6.15
CA MET A 536 10.52 15.00 -6.69
C MET A 536 11.66 15.84 -7.23
N GLY A 537 11.30 16.83 -8.02
CA GLY A 537 12.26 17.62 -8.73
C GLY A 537 11.86 19.08 -8.89
N PHE A 538 12.81 19.96 -8.62
CA PHE A 538 12.60 21.41 -8.62
C PHE A 538 13.63 22.07 -9.54
N ILE A 539 13.18 23.00 -10.36
CA ILE A 539 13.99 23.69 -11.36
C ILE A 539 14.13 25.15 -10.94
N PHE A 540 15.38 25.61 -10.86
CA PHE A 540 15.73 26.96 -10.47
C PHE A 540 16.67 27.60 -11.50
N ALA A 541 16.83 28.91 -11.41
CA ALA A 541 17.95 29.59 -12.06
C ALA A 541 19.29 28.95 -11.62
N PRO A 542 20.24 28.67 -12.54
CA PRO A 542 21.49 27.98 -12.22
C PRO A 542 22.26 28.57 -11.05
N GLU A 543 22.32 29.89 -10.96
CA GLU A 543 22.98 30.66 -9.91
C GLU A 543 22.32 30.50 -8.53
N ARG A 544 21.06 30.05 -8.47
CA ARG A 544 20.32 29.80 -7.22
C ARG A 544 20.35 28.34 -6.77
N ARG A 545 20.83 27.40 -7.60
CA ARG A 545 20.74 25.96 -7.31
C ARG A 545 21.32 25.57 -5.94
N ALA A 546 22.50 26.07 -5.60
CA ALA A 546 23.15 25.73 -4.32
C ALA A 546 22.32 26.24 -3.12
N ALA A 547 21.84 27.48 -3.17
CA ALA A 547 20.95 28.03 -2.14
C ALA A 547 19.62 27.25 -2.07
N ALA A 548 19.09 26.83 -3.21
CA ALA A 548 17.88 26.04 -3.31
C ALA A 548 18.03 24.63 -2.73
N GLN A 549 19.18 23.97 -2.88
CA GLN A 549 19.46 22.67 -2.27
C GLN A 549 19.35 22.75 -0.73
N THR A 550 20.02 23.74 -0.12
CA THR A 550 19.95 23.95 1.33
C THR A 550 18.53 24.29 1.78
N ARG A 551 17.88 25.27 1.12
CA ARG A 551 16.55 25.72 1.55
C ARG A 551 15.46 24.67 1.34
N LEU A 552 15.50 23.88 0.27
CA LEU A 552 14.53 22.79 0.06
C LEU A 552 14.64 21.71 1.14
N GLN A 553 15.86 21.38 1.58
CA GLN A 553 16.06 20.46 2.70
C GLN A 553 15.33 20.97 3.97
N GLU A 554 15.45 22.27 4.27
CA GLU A 554 14.77 22.90 5.40
C GLU A 554 13.24 22.90 5.24
N ILE A 555 12.71 23.32 4.08
CA ILE A 555 11.27 23.32 3.80
C ILE A 555 10.69 21.91 3.96
N MET A 556 11.38 20.88 3.46
CA MET A 556 10.94 19.49 3.59
C MET A 556 10.94 19.03 5.04
N LEU A 557 11.97 19.37 5.84
CA LEU A 557 12.03 19.03 7.26
C LEU A 557 10.95 19.76 8.08
N GLU A 558 10.71 21.04 7.82
CA GLU A 558 9.62 21.83 8.41
C GLU A 558 8.26 21.18 8.10
N ALA A 559 8.00 20.89 6.82
CA ALA A 559 6.75 20.28 6.39
C ALA A 559 6.56 18.85 6.91
N LYS A 560 7.64 18.06 7.05
CA LYS A 560 7.61 16.76 7.71
C LYS A 560 7.21 16.89 9.17
N ARG A 561 7.87 17.76 9.95
CA ARG A 561 7.54 17.98 11.38
C ARG A 561 6.09 18.38 11.60
N ASP A 562 5.53 19.16 10.67
CA ASP A 562 4.13 19.57 10.71
C ASP A 562 3.14 18.43 10.39
N LEU A 563 3.54 17.47 9.56
CA LEU A 563 2.66 16.47 8.97
C LEU A 563 2.96 15.03 9.40
N GLU A 564 4.02 14.76 10.15
CA GLU A 564 4.44 13.40 10.49
C GLU A 564 3.46 12.64 11.39
N THR A 565 2.58 13.36 12.09
CA THR A 565 1.46 12.77 12.82
C THR A 565 0.24 12.48 11.93
N ALA A 566 0.20 13.01 10.70
CA ALA A 566 -0.92 12.92 9.77
C ALA A 566 -0.61 12.09 8.51
N LEU A 567 0.65 12.07 8.07
CA LEU A 567 1.16 11.40 6.87
C LEU A 567 2.32 10.48 7.22
N PRO A 568 2.41 9.30 6.58
CA PRO A 568 3.46 8.33 6.88
C PRO A 568 4.80 8.72 6.24
N PHE A 569 5.74 9.18 7.06
CA PHE A 569 7.15 9.32 6.67
C PHE A 569 7.94 8.09 7.13
N ALA A 570 8.74 7.52 6.22
CA ALA A 570 9.62 6.39 6.50
C ALA A 570 10.98 6.86 7.03
N MET A 571 11.41 8.05 6.61
CA MET A 571 12.69 8.66 6.96
C MET A 571 12.61 10.19 6.87
N ASP A 572 13.68 10.86 7.26
CA ASP A 572 13.84 12.28 6.94
C ASP A 572 14.04 12.48 5.43
N PRO A 573 13.49 13.56 4.86
CA PRO A 573 13.68 13.91 3.45
C PRO A 573 15.18 14.14 3.15
N VAL A 574 15.58 13.91 1.90
CA VAL A 574 16.97 14.12 1.45
C VAL A 574 17.02 14.86 0.13
N VAL A 575 18.05 15.69 -0.04
CA VAL A 575 18.44 16.29 -1.32
C VAL A 575 19.55 15.44 -1.95
N TYR A 576 19.48 15.23 -3.26
CA TYR A 576 20.50 14.50 -4.01
C TYR A 576 21.39 15.43 -4.81
N ASP A 577 22.67 15.10 -4.84
CA ASP A 577 23.59 15.47 -5.91
C ASP A 577 23.52 14.40 -6.99
N PHE A 578 23.48 14.79 -8.26
CA PHE A 578 23.40 13.85 -9.37
C PHE A 578 24.25 14.30 -10.57
N ALA A 579 24.64 13.32 -11.38
CA ALA A 579 25.29 13.54 -12.67
C ALA A 579 24.66 12.66 -13.76
N VAL A 580 24.58 13.18 -15.00
CA VAL A 580 24.13 12.35 -16.13
C VAL A 580 25.19 11.29 -16.43
N ASN A 581 24.80 10.03 -16.43
CA ASN A 581 25.67 8.91 -16.72
C ASN A 581 25.62 8.58 -18.21
N GLU A 582 26.69 8.87 -18.95
CA GLU A 582 26.78 8.66 -20.41
C GLU A 582 27.24 7.23 -20.79
N THR A 583 27.37 6.32 -19.81
CA THR A 583 27.88 4.95 -20.02
C THR A 583 26.77 3.89 -19.94
N GLY A 584 25.79 4.07 -19.05
CA GLY A 584 24.82 3.04 -18.68
C GLY A 584 25.46 1.96 -17.80
N SER A 585 24.92 0.74 -17.84
CA SER A 585 25.50 -0.41 -17.13
C SER A 585 26.89 -0.76 -17.65
N ASN A 586 27.84 -0.90 -16.73
CA ASN A 586 29.26 -1.11 -17.03
C ASN A 586 29.88 -2.15 -16.11
N ALA A 587 30.72 -3.03 -16.67
CA ALA A 587 31.41 -4.09 -15.91
C ALA A 587 32.93 -3.92 -15.86
N THR A 588 33.53 -4.35 -14.76
CA THR A 588 34.99 -4.44 -14.58
C THR A 588 35.35 -5.78 -13.94
N LEU A 589 36.39 -6.44 -14.47
CA LEU A 589 36.97 -7.64 -13.87
C LEU A 589 38.07 -7.23 -12.89
N LEU A 590 37.91 -7.62 -11.62
CA LEU A 590 38.85 -7.34 -10.55
C LEU A 590 39.63 -8.61 -10.21
N THR A 591 40.95 -8.50 -10.10
CA THR A 591 41.84 -9.64 -9.83
C THR A 591 42.76 -9.36 -8.64
N ALA A 592 43.30 -10.43 -8.04
CA ALA A 592 44.28 -10.36 -6.96
C ALA A 592 43.87 -9.39 -5.82
N ALA A 593 44.72 -8.42 -5.46
CA ALA A 593 44.47 -7.47 -4.38
C ALA A 593 43.31 -6.49 -4.67
N ALA A 594 42.90 -6.34 -5.93
CA ALA A 594 41.77 -5.49 -6.31
C ALA A 594 40.42 -6.22 -6.23
N ALA A 595 40.41 -7.56 -6.16
CA ALA A 595 39.20 -8.40 -6.05
C ALA A 595 38.56 -8.33 -4.65
N LEU A 596 38.17 -7.13 -4.23
CA LEU A 596 37.54 -6.84 -2.95
C LEU A 596 36.04 -6.56 -3.14
N LEU A 597 35.24 -7.10 -2.23
CA LEU A 597 33.84 -6.74 -2.08
C LEU A 597 33.70 -5.37 -1.40
N PRO A 598 32.50 -4.74 -1.40
CA PRO A 598 32.25 -3.51 -0.68
C PRO A 598 32.58 -3.63 0.81
N VAL A 599 33.06 -2.55 1.44
CA VAL A 599 33.38 -2.55 2.89
C VAL A 599 32.20 -2.99 3.76
N GLY A 600 30.97 -2.68 3.35
CA GLY A 600 29.75 -3.10 4.04
C GLY A 600 29.58 -4.62 4.12
N TYR A 601 29.97 -5.36 3.06
CA TYR A 601 29.95 -6.82 3.06
C TYR A 601 30.83 -7.38 4.18
N TYR A 602 32.02 -6.84 4.35
CA TYR A 602 32.94 -7.28 5.41
C TYR A 602 32.44 -6.88 6.81
N ARG A 603 31.83 -5.69 6.96
CA ARG A 603 31.17 -5.28 8.22
C ARG A 603 30.05 -6.24 8.65
N GLN A 604 29.39 -6.88 7.69
CA GLN A 604 28.33 -7.86 7.92
C GLN A 604 28.90 -9.25 8.22
N SER A 605 29.80 -9.75 7.38
CA SER A 605 30.26 -11.15 7.45
C SER A 605 31.34 -11.41 8.51
N ILE A 606 32.31 -10.50 8.69
CA ILE A 606 33.48 -10.72 9.55
C ILE A 606 33.13 -10.97 11.03
N PRO A 607 32.19 -10.25 11.69
CA PRO A 607 31.88 -10.50 13.09
C PRO A 607 31.46 -11.95 13.38
N GLY A 608 30.71 -12.58 12.47
CA GLY A 608 30.33 -13.99 12.58
C GLY A 608 31.52 -14.94 12.42
N LEU A 609 32.46 -14.61 11.52
CA LEU A 609 33.68 -15.39 11.32
C LEU A 609 34.63 -15.31 12.52
N LEU A 610 34.79 -14.13 13.14
CA LEU A 610 35.67 -13.93 14.30
C LEU A 610 35.17 -14.60 15.59
N ARG A 611 33.88 -14.95 15.67
CA ARG A 611 33.32 -15.71 16.79
C ARG A 611 33.60 -17.22 16.71
N ARG A 612 34.11 -17.70 15.57
CA ARG A 612 34.44 -19.12 15.33
C ARG A 612 35.94 -19.35 15.46
N GLU A 613 36.35 -20.58 15.75
CA GLU A 613 37.77 -20.92 15.76
C GLU A 613 38.36 -20.93 14.34
N ALA A 614 39.62 -20.52 14.19
CA ALA A 614 40.25 -20.37 12.88
C ALA A 614 40.31 -21.67 12.06
N ARG A 615 40.33 -22.84 12.73
CA ARG A 615 40.31 -24.16 12.08
C ARG A 615 38.97 -24.52 11.46
N ASP A 616 37.89 -23.92 11.93
CA ASP A 616 36.52 -24.19 11.46
C ASP A 616 36.19 -23.33 10.23
N LEU A 617 37.06 -22.38 9.87
CA LEU A 617 36.86 -21.47 8.75
C LEU A 617 37.25 -22.13 7.42
N SER A 618 36.37 -22.04 6.42
CA SER A 618 36.64 -22.53 5.07
C SER A 618 37.82 -21.77 4.43
N GLY A 619 38.42 -22.34 3.37
CA GLY A 619 39.51 -21.68 2.65
C GLY A 619 39.12 -20.28 2.14
N ARG A 620 37.88 -20.14 1.67
CA ARG A 620 37.27 -18.86 1.29
C ARG A 620 37.15 -17.90 2.48
N GLU A 621 36.57 -18.35 3.60
CA GLU A 621 36.37 -17.50 4.80
C GLU A 621 37.69 -16.94 5.32
N ARG A 622 38.75 -17.77 5.33
CA ARG A 622 40.11 -17.33 5.67
C ARG A 622 40.66 -16.33 4.64
N GLY A 623 40.43 -16.57 3.35
CA GLY A 623 40.81 -15.66 2.27
C GLY A 623 40.16 -14.27 2.41
N ASP A 624 38.85 -14.22 2.71
CA ASP A 624 38.11 -12.96 2.90
C ASP A 624 38.64 -12.16 4.12
N LEU A 625 38.95 -12.83 5.24
CA LEU A 625 39.59 -12.21 6.41
C LEU A 625 40.99 -11.65 6.09
N GLN A 626 41.80 -12.41 5.34
CA GLN A 626 43.13 -11.96 4.93
C GLN A 626 43.07 -10.77 3.97
N GLN A 627 42.16 -10.81 2.99
CA GLN A 627 41.93 -9.70 2.08
C GLN A 627 41.51 -8.43 2.82
N PHE A 628 40.54 -8.53 3.72
CA PHE A 628 40.10 -7.40 4.54
C PHE A 628 41.25 -6.84 5.38
N THR A 629 42.04 -7.70 6.02
CA THR A 629 43.18 -7.28 6.85
C THR A 629 44.23 -6.52 6.03
N ARG A 630 44.62 -7.04 4.86
CA ARG A 630 45.56 -6.34 3.95
C ARG A 630 44.99 -5.02 3.43
N ALA A 631 43.70 -5.00 3.10
CA ALA A 631 43.03 -3.77 2.66
C ALA A 631 42.97 -2.73 3.79
N ALA A 632 42.68 -3.14 5.03
CA ALA A 632 42.60 -2.24 6.19
C ALA A 632 43.96 -1.61 6.56
N GLN A 633 45.08 -2.20 6.13
CA GLN A 633 46.42 -1.63 6.31
C GLN A 633 46.73 -0.50 5.30
N THR A 634 46.10 -0.51 4.13
CA THR A 634 46.50 0.34 3.00
C THR A 634 45.38 1.23 2.45
N ARG A 635 44.12 0.95 2.79
CA ARG A 635 42.93 1.64 2.27
C ARG A 635 42.12 2.27 3.40
N PRO A 636 42.01 3.62 3.46
CA PRO A 636 41.33 4.33 4.56
C PRO A 636 39.90 3.87 4.84
N ALA A 637 39.12 3.56 3.79
CA ALA A 637 37.74 3.11 3.94
C ALA A 637 37.61 1.79 4.73
N PHE A 638 38.59 0.88 4.59
CA PHE A 638 38.63 -0.39 5.31
C PHE A 638 39.17 -0.20 6.74
N THR A 639 40.17 0.66 6.92
CA THR A 639 40.68 1.04 8.25
C THR A 639 39.58 1.64 9.12
N ALA A 640 38.78 2.56 8.55
CA ALA A 640 37.67 3.23 9.24
C ALA A 640 36.52 2.27 9.63
N ALA A 641 36.51 1.02 9.13
CA ALA A 641 35.52 0.03 9.52
C ALA A 641 35.86 -0.73 10.81
N LEU A 642 37.12 -0.69 11.27
CA LEU A 642 37.57 -1.47 12.44
C LEU A 642 36.82 -1.14 13.74
N PRO A 643 36.58 0.13 14.13
CA PRO A 643 35.84 0.43 15.35
C PRO A 643 34.40 -0.12 15.33
N SER A 644 33.72 0.01 14.19
CA SER A 644 32.33 -0.49 14.03
C SER A 644 32.22 -2.02 14.11
N LEU A 645 33.30 -2.75 13.78
CA LEU A 645 33.36 -4.20 13.95
C LEU A 645 33.42 -4.57 15.44
N LEU A 646 34.20 -3.84 16.23
CA LEU A 646 34.34 -4.06 17.68
C LEU A 646 33.04 -3.77 18.44
N GLU A 647 32.35 -2.68 18.10
CA GLU A 647 31.04 -2.34 18.70
C GLU A 647 29.99 -3.43 18.47
N ARG A 648 29.94 -4.01 17.26
CA ARG A 648 29.03 -5.14 16.95
C ARG A 648 29.38 -6.43 17.69
N MET A 649 30.61 -6.57 18.18
CA MET A 649 31.02 -7.70 18.99
C MET A 649 30.68 -7.52 20.48
N LEU A 650 30.48 -6.28 20.96
CA LEU A 650 30.27 -5.92 22.37
C LEU A 650 29.13 -4.88 22.54
N PRO A 651 27.84 -5.25 22.41
CA PRO A 651 26.73 -4.31 22.53
C PRO A 651 26.58 -3.73 23.95
N ALA A 652 26.48 -2.40 24.07
CA ALA A 652 26.35 -1.69 25.34
C ALA A 652 24.91 -1.74 25.92
N ALA A 653 24.78 -2.07 27.21
CA ALA A 653 23.51 -2.25 27.93
C ALA A 653 22.69 -0.96 28.23
N ALA A 654 23.18 0.23 27.84
CA ALA A 654 22.60 1.52 28.26
C ALA A 654 21.27 1.89 27.58
N HIS A 655 21.05 1.48 26.32
CA HIS A 655 19.87 1.89 25.54
C HIS A 655 18.56 1.19 25.96
N SER A 656 18.62 0.00 26.56
CA SER A 656 17.42 -0.76 26.93
C SER A 656 16.73 -0.24 28.20
N GLN A 657 17.48 0.37 29.11
CA GLN A 657 16.94 0.83 30.39
C GLN A 657 16.09 2.10 30.26
N ASP A 658 16.42 2.99 29.32
CA ASP A 658 15.70 4.27 29.15
C ASP A 658 14.33 4.07 28.48
N SER A 659 14.25 3.21 27.46
CA SER A 659 12.99 2.84 26.80
C SER A 659 11.98 2.19 27.77
N ALA A 660 12.46 1.31 28.66
CA ALA A 660 11.61 0.65 29.65
C ALA A 660 10.96 1.65 30.62
N ARG A 661 11.73 2.64 31.12
CA ARG A 661 11.21 3.71 32.00
C ARG A 661 10.15 4.56 31.31
N GLN A 662 10.33 4.87 30.03
CA GLN A 662 9.36 5.63 29.25
C GLN A 662 8.03 4.88 29.06
N LEU A 663 8.09 3.56 28.83
CA LEU A 663 6.88 2.74 28.70
C LEU A 663 6.06 2.70 29.99
N ASP A 664 6.70 2.49 31.14
CA ASP A 664 6.01 2.48 32.44
C ASP A 664 5.31 3.82 32.75
N ALA A 665 5.97 4.94 32.42
CA ALA A 665 5.38 6.28 32.57
C ALA A 665 4.12 6.45 31.69
N LEU A 666 4.16 5.99 30.44
CA LEU A 666 3.01 6.04 29.53
C LEU A 666 1.85 5.16 30.01
N LEU A 667 2.13 3.97 30.55
CA LEU A 667 1.12 3.09 31.11
C LEU A 667 0.37 3.78 32.27
N ALA A 668 1.11 4.37 33.21
CA ALA A 668 0.54 5.06 34.36
C ALA A 668 -0.30 6.29 33.95
N ALA A 669 0.20 7.13 33.05
CA ALA A 669 -0.47 8.37 32.64
C ALA A 669 -1.83 8.14 31.94
N ASN A 670 -2.01 6.98 31.30
CA ASN A 670 -3.16 6.68 30.45
C ASN A 670 -4.17 5.71 31.07
N GLY A 671 -4.06 5.43 32.36
CA GLY A 671 -5.03 4.62 33.10
C GLY A 671 -4.94 3.13 32.80
N PHE A 672 -3.73 2.61 32.59
CA PHE A 672 -3.49 1.17 32.43
C PHE A 672 -3.91 0.39 33.68
N ASP A 673 -4.76 -0.62 33.49
CA ASP A 673 -5.21 -1.52 34.55
C ASP A 673 -4.35 -2.79 34.55
N ARG A 674 -3.36 -2.82 35.45
CA ARG A 674 -2.41 -3.94 35.56
C ARG A 674 -3.10 -5.24 35.99
N THR A 675 -4.14 -5.17 36.81
CA THR A 675 -4.90 -6.35 37.25
C THR A 675 -5.67 -6.94 36.07
N GLN A 676 -6.35 -6.10 35.28
CA GLN A 676 -7.02 -6.54 34.06
C GLN A 676 -6.02 -7.13 33.06
N HIS A 677 -4.86 -6.48 32.85
CA HIS A 677 -3.84 -6.96 31.91
C HIS A 677 -3.31 -8.35 32.28
N GLU A 678 -3.00 -8.59 33.55
CA GLU A 678 -2.56 -9.91 34.01
C GLU A 678 -3.65 -10.98 33.86
N GLN A 679 -4.92 -10.60 34.08
CA GLN A 679 -6.05 -11.49 33.82
C GLN A 679 -6.15 -11.85 32.34
N ILE A 680 -6.09 -10.86 31.43
CA ILE A 680 -6.07 -11.07 29.97
C ILE A 680 -4.91 -11.97 29.56
N ARG A 681 -3.73 -11.76 30.12
CA ARG A 681 -2.53 -12.59 29.85
C ARG A 681 -2.73 -14.03 30.31
N SER A 682 -3.26 -14.23 31.51
CA SER A 682 -3.60 -15.55 32.05
C SER A 682 -4.65 -16.27 31.20
N ASP A 683 -5.71 -15.56 30.80
CA ASP A 683 -6.79 -16.09 29.96
C ASP A 683 -6.30 -16.46 28.56
N LEU A 684 -5.44 -15.62 27.96
CA LEU A 684 -4.82 -15.91 26.66
C LEU A 684 -3.86 -17.08 26.76
N ARG A 685 -3.04 -17.21 27.82
CA ARG A 685 -2.18 -18.40 27.98
C ARG A 685 -2.99 -19.68 28.16
N ALA A 686 -4.07 -19.62 28.93
CA ALA A 686 -4.93 -20.76 29.21
C ALA A 686 -5.90 -21.12 28.07
N GLY A 687 -5.99 -20.32 27.00
CA GLY A 687 -6.92 -20.55 25.90
C GLY A 687 -8.38 -20.18 26.20
N ARG A 688 -8.65 -19.50 27.32
CA ARG A 688 -9.99 -19.00 27.66
C ARG A 688 -10.43 -17.87 26.73
N ILE A 689 -9.47 -17.08 26.25
CA ILE A 689 -9.64 -16.12 25.17
C ILE A 689 -8.62 -16.41 24.07
N GLY A 690 -8.93 -16.01 22.84
CA GLY A 690 -8.14 -16.28 21.64
C GLY A 690 -8.98 -16.05 20.40
N LEU A 691 -8.39 -16.15 19.22
CA LEU A 691 -9.10 -15.90 17.96
C LEU A 691 -10.24 -16.89 17.74
N ALA A 692 -10.01 -18.18 18.02
CA ALA A 692 -11.06 -19.20 17.96
C ALA A 692 -12.16 -18.96 19.01
N SER A 693 -11.77 -18.55 20.22
CA SER A 693 -12.68 -18.29 21.35
C SER A 693 -13.49 -17.00 21.20
N ASN A 694 -13.22 -16.17 20.19
CA ASN A 694 -14.06 -15.02 19.86
C ASN A 694 -15.44 -15.45 19.32
N ARG A 695 -15.51 -16.62 18.68
CA ARG A 695 -16.72 -17.11 18.00
C ARG A 695 -17.79 -17.52 19.02
N LEU A 696 -19.03 -17.20 18.70
CA LEU A 696 -20.20 -17.74 19.39
C LEU A 696 -20.27 -19.28 19.19
N PRO A 697 -20.94 -20.01 20.10
CA PRO A 697 -21.11 -21.45 19.96
C PRO A 697 -21.71 -21.84 18.61
N THR A 698 -21.28 -22.96 18.03
CA THR A 698 -21.83 -23.48 16.76
C THR A 698 -23.30 -23.88 16.83
N THR A 699 -23.85 -24.02 18.03
CA THR A 699 -25.29 -24.23 18.28
C THR A 699 -26.10 -22.93 18.22
N THR A 700 -25.46 -21.77 18.20
CA THR A 700 -26.13 -20.47 18.09
C THR A 700 -26.76 -20.32 16.70
N ARG A 701 -28.06 -20.02 16.66
CA ARG A 701 -28.79 -19.83 15.41
C ARG A 701 -28.61 -18.40 14.93
N ILE A 702 -27.97 -18.23 13.77
CA ILE A 702 -27.81 -16.94 13.07
C ILE A 702 -28.76 -16.88 11.88
N GLU A 703 -29.64 -15.87 11.88
CA GLU A 703 -30.59 -15.62 10.79
C GLU A 703 -30.57 -14.16 10.38
N ASP A 704 -30.99 -13.89 9.15
CA ASP A 704 -31.25 -12.52 8.71
C ASP A 704 -32.43 -11.90 9.47
N VAL A 705 -32.51 -10.58 9.45
CA VAL A 705 -33.64 -9.86 10.03
C VAL A 705 -34.85 -9.86 9.10
N ARG A 706 -36.04 -9.75 9.69
CA ARG A 706 -37.31 -9.61 9.00
C ARG A 706 -37.59 -8.14 8.68
N ALA A 707 -38.54 -7.90 7.78
CA ALA A 707 -38.86 -6.55 7.33
C ALA A 707 -39.38 -5.64 8.46
N GLU A 708 -40.03 -6.21 9.47
CA GLU A 708 -40.57 -5.52 10.64
C GLU A 708 -39.52 -5.16 11.71
N ASP A 709 -38.35 -5.80 11.71
CA ASP A 709 -37.28 -5.50 12.68
C ASP A 709 -36.51 -4.22 12.34
N LEU A 710 -36.71 -3.68 11.14
CA LEU A 710 -35.88 -2.65 10.54
C LEU A 710 -36.73 -1.53 9.95
N THR A 711 -36.55 -0.31 10.45
CA THR A 711 -37.23 0.86 9.88
C THR A 711 -36.50 1.31 8.61
N ARG A 712 -37.22 1.52 7.50
CA ARG A 712 -36.62 2.03 6.25
C ARG A 712 -36.73 3.54 6.18
N LEU A 713 -35.61 4.26 6.31
CA LEU A 713 -35.56 5.72 6.26
C LEU A 713 -35.23 6.27 4.87
N THR A 714 -35.68 5.59 3.82
CA THR A 714 -35.33 5.89 2.41
C THR A 714 -36.48 6.54 1.62
N GLY A 715 -37.56 6.97 2.27
CA GLY A 715 -38.78 7.55 1.67
C GLY A 715 -39.22 8.88 2.30
N ASP A 716 -40.50 9.25 2.15
CA ASP A 716 -41.05 10.44 2.81
C ASP A 716 -41.13 10.21 4.33
N GLN A 717 -40.53 11.11 5.09
CA GLN A 717 -40.37 11.05 6.55
C GLN A 717 -40.76 12.38 7.18
N ALA A 718 -41.78 13.06 6.62
CA ALA A 718 -42.17 14.41 7.02
C ALA A 718 -42.43 14.56 8.54
N GLU A 719 -43.02 13.56 9.18
CA GLU A 719 -43.32 13.59 10.63
C GLU A 719 -42.04 13.49 11.47
N PHE A 720 -41.20 12.46 11.23
CA PHE A 720 -39.92 12.34 11.93
C PHE A 720 -39.03 13.57 11.71
N ARG A 721 -38.98 14.07 10.48
CA ARG A 721 -38.22 15.28 10.15
C ARG A 721 -38.68 16.47 10.99
N ARG A 722 -40.00 16.66 11.15
CA ARG A 722 -40.55 17.76 11.95
C ARG A 722 -40.15 17.68 13.42
N ASP A 723 -40.26 16.52 14.06
CA ASP A 723 -39.85 16.34 15.46
C ASP A 723 -38.33 16.50 15.64
N GLY A 724 -37.54 15.91 14.74
CA GLY A 724 -36.09 16.07 14.78
C GLY A 724 -35.61 17.51 14.55
N GLU A 725 -36.22 18.25 13.62
CA GLU A 725 -35.94 19.69 13.46
C GLU A 725 -36.26 20.48 14.72
N ALA A 726 -37.37 20.16 15.40
CA ALA A 726 -37.72 20.81 16.65
C ALA A 726 -36.71 20.49 17.77
N ALA A 727 -36.22 19.25 17.84
CA ALA A 727 -35.19 18.84 18.78
C ALA A 727 -33.83 19.53 18.51
N LEU A 728 -33.44 19.64 17.24
CA LEU A 728 -32.24 20.37 16.83
C LEU A 728 -32.33 21.86 17.20
N ARG A 729 -33.48 22.51 16.91
CA ARG A 729 -33.73 23.91 17.29
C ARG A 729 -33.63 24.15 18.81
N ARG A 730 -34.03 23.17 19.62
CA ARG A 730 -33.89 23.23 21.09
C ARG A 730 -32.47 22.98 21.59
N GLY A 731 -31.55 22.59 20.71
CA GLY A 731 -30.18 22.23 21.09
C GLY A 731 -30.12 20.94 21.91
N GLU A 732 -30.92 19.93 21.55
CA GLU A 732 -30.99 18.67 22.29
C GLU A 732 -29.95 17.63 21.82
N VAL A 733 -29.07 17.98 20.87
CA VAL A 733 -28.17 17.03 20.18
C VAL A 733 -26.70 17.48 20.24
N ALA A 734 -25.80 16.52 20.43
CA ALA A 734 -24.37 16.66 20.21
C ALA A 734 -23.84 15.52 19.32
N VAL A 735 -22.75 15.77 18.60
CA VAL A 735 -22.10 14.79 17.72
C VAL A 735 -20.81 14.29 18.38
N VAL A 736 -20.54 12.99 18.32
CA VAL A 736 -19.33 12.34 18.84
C VAL A 736 -18.68 11.53 17.72
N SER A 737 -17.46 11.90 17.31
CA SER A 737 -16.69 11.19 16.31
C SER A 737 -15.58 10.35 16.95
N TYR A 738 -15.53 9.06 16.64
CA TYR A 738 -14.47 8.15 17.12
C TYR A 738 -13.13 8.43 16.44
N ALA A 739 -12.22 9.14 17.14
CA ALA A 739 -10.90 9.51 16.64
C ALA A 739 -9.75 8.94 17.49
N ALA A 740 -10.02 7.93 18.32
CA ALA A 740 -9.01 7.27 19.15
C ALA A 740 -8.12 6.29 18.37
N GLY A 741 -8.61 5.77 17.24
CA GLY A 741 -7.92 4.79 16.41
C GLY A 741 -6.80 5.37 15.54
N VAL A 742 -5.74 4.59 15.34
CA VAL A 742 -4.55 4.93 14.54
C VAL A 742 -4.69 4.56 13.06
N GLY A 743 -5.84 4.02 12.65
CA GLY A 743 -6.11 3.66 11.25
C GLY A 743 -5.04 2.76 10.63
N SER A 744 -4.61 1.68 11.31
CA SER A 744 -3.52 0.82 10.85
C SER A 744 -3.75 0.29 9.42
N ARG A 745 -4.98 -0.05 9.04
CA ARG A 745 -5.31 -0.44 7.65
C ARG A 745 -5.09 0.72 6.66
N TRP A 746 -5.60 1.92 7.00
CA TRP A 746 -5.48 3.13 6.17
C TRP A 746 -4.02 3.55 5.93
N THR A 747 -3.17 3.32 6.93
CA THR A 747 -1.79 3.80 6.98
C THR A 747 -0.77 2.68 6.80
N GLN A 748 -1.25 1.45 6.54
CA GLN A 748 -0.45 0.23 6.50
C GLN A 748 0.49 0.11 7.71
N GLY A 749 -0.03 0.36 8.92
CA GLY A 749 0.70 0.22 10.18
C GLY A 749 1.68 1.36 10.52
N ALA A 750 1.66 2.49 9.80
CA ALA A 750 2.59 3.60 10.02
C ALA A 750 2.34 4.42 11.30
N GLY A 751 1.26 4.15 12.04
CA GLY A 751 1.01 4.76 13.35
C GLY A 751 0.67 6.25 13.33
N VAL A 752 0.11 6.76 12.21
CA VAL A 752 -0.34 8.15 12.11
C VAL A 752 -1.81 8.31 12.52
N VAL A 753 -2.22 9.54 12.83
CA VAL A 753 -3.57 9.87 13.26
C VAL A 753 -4.49 9.95 12.05
N LYS A 754 -5.30 8.91 11.82
CA LYS A 754 -6.23 8.83 10.68
C LYS A 754 -7.10 10.08 10.53
N GLY A 755 -7.63 10.62 11.65
CA GLY A 755 -8.47 11.82 11.64
C GLY A 755 -7.81 13.06 11.02
N LEU A 756 -6.48 13.16 11.11
CA LEU A 756 -5.68 14.28 10.59
C LEU A 756 -5.15 14.04 9.17
N HIS A 757 -5.32 12.84 8.61
CA HIS A 757 -4.79 12.50 7.29
C HIS A 757 -5.49 13.32 6.19
N PRO A 758 -4.77 14.14 5.40
CA PRO A 758 -5.33 14.93 4.30
C PRO A 758 -5.63 14.03 3.09
N PHE A 759 -6.80 13.42 3.07
CA PHE A 759 -7.10 12.30 2.17
C PHE A 759 -7.72 12.68 0.82
N ALA A 760 -8.39 13.83 0.73
CA ALA A 760 -9.06 14.26 -0.49
C ALA A 760 -9.13 15.79 -0.59
N ALA A 761 -9.22 16.29 -1.82
CA ALA A 761 -9.44 17.70 -2.08
C ALA A 761 -10.93 18.05 -1.98
N PHE A 762 -11.26 19.00 -1.11
CA PHE A 762 -12.58 19.61 -0.99
C PHE A 762 -12.46 21.13 -1.04
N ALA A 763 -13.33 21.78 -1.82
CA ALA A 763 -13.29 23.22 -2.07
C ALA A 763 -11.87 23.71 -2.46
N GLY A 764 -11.20 22.96 -3.35
CA GLY A 764 -9.87 23.27 -3.86
C GLY A 764 -8.70 23.06 -2.89
N ARG A 765 -8.91 22.44 -1.73
CA ARG A 765 -7.85 22.18 -0.73
C ARG A 765 -7.89 20.75 -0.24
N HIS A 766 -6.73 20.15 0.00
CA HIS A 766 -6.63 18.88 0.73
C HIS A 766 -7.17 19.05 2.16
N ARG A 767 -8.23 18.30 2.49
CA ARG A 767 -8.86 18.30 3.82
C ARG A 767 -8.71 16.95 4.50
N ASN A 768 -8.67 16.98 5.82
CA ASN A 768 -8.70 15.77 6.64
C ASN A 768 -10.13 15.42 7.12
N PHE A 769 -10.28 14.25 7.75
CA PHE A 769 -11.57 13.77 8.21
C PHE A 769 -12.19 14.69 9.26
N ILE A 770 -11.39 15.22 10.19
CA ILE A 770 -11.86 16.15 11.23
C ILE A 770 -12.46 17.41 10.62
N GLU A 771 -11.80 18.03 9.64
CA GLU A 771 -12.30 19.20 8.94
C GLU A 771 -13.65 18.93 8.26
N VAL A 772 -13.79 17.78 7.59
CA VAL A 772 -15.06 17.39 6.94
C VAL A 772 -16.18 17.26 7.96
N HIS A 773 -15.94 16.59 9.09
CA HIS A 773 -16.95 16.44 10.14
C HIS A 773 -17.36 17.76 10.78
N LEU A 774 -16.39 18.66 11.05
CA LEU A 774 -16.69 19.99 11.54
C LEU A 774 -17.50 20.83 10.53
N ALA A 775 -17.18 20.72 9.24
CA ALA A 775 -17.91 21.42 8.17
C ALA A 775 -19.37 20.94 8.08
N LYS A 776 -19.63 19.64 8.23
CA LYS A 776 -20.99 19.08 8.28
C LYS A 776 -21.77 19.53 9.51
N THR A 777 -21.16 19.49 10.70
CA THR A 777 -21.81 19.97 11.92
C THR A 777 -22.13 21.45 11.83
N ARG A 778 -21.23 22.26 11.25
CA ARG A 778 -21.49 23.67 11.00
C ARG A 778 -22.68 23.88 10.07
N GLN A 779 -22.76 23.13 8.97
CA GLN A 779 -23.90 23.20 8.06
C GLN A 779 -25.21 22.86 8.78
N ALA A 780 -25.25 21.77 9.55
CA ALA A 780 -26.44 21.38 10.29
C ALA A 780 -26.84 22.40 11.38
N ALA A 781 -25.88 22.95 12.11
CA ALA A 781 -26.10 23.97 13.13
C ALA A 781 -26.70 25.25 12.52
N ARG A 782 -26.20 25.70 11.36
CA ARG A 782 -26.75 26.85 10.63
C ARG A 782 -28.17 26.59 10.15
N THR A 783 -28.43 25.43 9.55
CA THR A 783 -29.77 25.06 9.08
C THR A 783 -30.78 24.98 10.24
N ALA A 784 -30.36 24.45 11.39
CA ALA A 784 -31.21 24.37 12.57
C ALA A 784 -31.34 25.71 13.32
N GLY A 785 -30.49 26.70 13.05
CA GLY A 785 -30.43 27.94 13.84
C GLY A 785 -30.04 27.70 15.31
N ALA A 786 -29.30 26.63 15.59
CA ALA A 786 -28.96 26.20 16.95
C ALA A 786 -27.54 25.66 17.04
N ARG A 787 -26.94 25.74 18.23
CA ARG A 787 -25.60 25.21 18.50
C ARG A 787 -25.64 23.68 18.64
N ILE A 788 -24.76 23.02 17.91
CA ILE A 788 -24.56 21.56 17.97
C ILE A 788 -23.10 21.30 18.37
N PRO A 789 -22.81 20.91 19.63
CA PRO A 789 -21.46 20.53 20.03
C PRO A 789 -20.95 19.33 19.24
N HIS A 790 -19.68 19.37 18.83
CA HIS A 790 -18.96 18.26 18.23
C HIS A 790 -17.82 17.83 19.15
N LEU A 791 -17.79 16.55 19.50
CA LEU A 791 -16.79 15.94 20.34
C LEU A 791 -15.97 14.94 19.54
N PHE A 792 -14.66 14.94 19.71
CA PHE A 792 -13.79 13.87 19.22
C PHE A 792 -13.25 13.06 20.40
N THR A 793 -13.49 11.75 20.41
CA THR A 793 -12.84 10.84 21.36
C THR A 793 -11.44 10.52 20.86
N THR A 794 -10.45 10.52 21.75
CA THR A 794 -9.04 10.35 21.39
C THR A 794 -8.36 9.29 22.24
N SER A 795 -7.16 8.86 21.86
CA SER A 795 -6.31 7.95 22.64
C SER A 795 -4.99 8.61 23.04
N TYR A 796 -4.15 7.86 23.75
CA TYR A 796 -2.78 8.29 24.09
C TYR A 796 -1.96 8.71 22.86
N LEU A 797 -2.24 8.16 21.67
CA LEU A 797 -1.53 8.50 20.44
C LEU A 797 -2.19 9.66 19.68
N THR A 798 -3.51 9.84 19.81
CA THR A 798 -4.24 10.80 18.98
C THR A 798 -4.60 12.10 19.70
N HIS A 799 -4.57 12.13 21.03
CA HIS A 799 -5.01 13.30 21.81
C HIS A 799 -4.22 14.57 21.52
N GLU A 800 -2.91 14.56 21.81
CA GLU A 800 -2.05 15.73 21.64
C GLU A 800 -1.99 16.20 20.17
N PRO A 801 -1.81 15.32 19.15
CA PRO A 801 -1.82 15.77 17.76
C PRO A 801 -3.14 16.43 17.34
N ILE A 802 -4.28 15.87 17.76
CA ILE A 802 -5.60 16.44 17.42
C ILE A 802 -5.81 17.76 18.16
N GLU A 803 -5.41 17.86 19.42
CA GLU A 803 -5.49 19.09 20.20
C GLU A 803 -4.65 20.21 19.57
N LYS A 804 -3.39 19.93 19.23
CA LYS A 804 -2.47 20.86 18.57
C LYS A 804 -3.03 21.36 17.24
N PHE A 805 -3.73 20.50 16.50
CA PHE A 805 -4.41 20.86 15.25
C PHE A 805 -5.68 21.71 15.49
N LEU A 806 -6.54 21.29 16.43
CA LEU A 806 -7.84 21.92 16.63
C LEU A 806 -7.78 23.26 17.34
N ARG A 807 -6.92 23.43 18.36
CA ARG A 807 -6.82 24.67 19.14
C ARG A 807 -6.72 25.93 18.27
N PRO A 808 -5.77 26.03 17.32
CA PRO A 808 -5.70 27.19 16.42
C PRO A 808 -6.86 27.24 15.42
N LEU A 809 -7.37 26.09 14.95
CA LEU A 809 -8.44 26.02 13.96
C LEU A 809 -9.79 26.53 14.49
N VAL A 810 -10.10 26.26 15.76
CA VAL A 810 -11.41 26.58 16.34
C VAL A 810 -11.41 27.81 17.24
N GLY A 811 -10.26 28.18 17.80
CA GLY A 811 -10.09 29.40 18.60
C GLY A 811 -11.10 29.50 19.73
N ALA A 812 -11.89 30.58 19.75
CA ALA A 812 -12.89 30.86 20.78
C ALA A 812 -14.03 29.82 20.89
N ARG A 813 -14.17 28.91 19.91
CA ARG A 813 -15.13 27.79 19.90
C ARG A 813 -14.62 26.57 20.68
N TRP A 814 -13.37 26.56 21.12
CA TRP A 814 -12.79 25.48 21.93
C TRP A 814 -13.53 25.32 23.27
N GLU A 815 -13.90 24.09 23.61
CA GLU A 815 -14.74 23.75 24.78
C GLU A 815 -16.05 24.55 24.84
N LYS A 816 -16.51 24.97 23.66
CA LYS A 816 -17.85 25.45 23.41
C LYS A 816 -18.45 24.59 22.31
N ASP A 817 -18.07 24.81 21.06
CA ASP A 817 -18.64 24.04 19.96
C ASP A 817 -17.84 22.78 19.67
N VAL A 818 -16.55 22.77 20.00
CA VAL A 818 -15.65 21.64 19.72
C VAL A 818 -14.96 21.19 21.00
N TRP A 819 -15.04 19.89 21.28
CA TRP A 819 -14.50 19.27 22.49
C TRP A 819 -13.63 18.06 22.16
N LEU A 820 -12.70 17.75 23.07
CA LEU A 820 -11.96 16.49 23.08
C LEU A 820 -12.31 15.66 24.31
N SER A 821 -12.39 14.35 24.09
CA SER A 821 -12.54 13.35 25.14
C SER A 821 -11.31 12.46 25.19
N PRO A 822 -10.35 12.72 26.10
CA PRO A 822 -9.16 11.90 26.24
C PRO A 822 -9.52 10.48 26.70
N GLY A 823 -8.99 9.48 26.02
CA GLY A 823 -9.09 8.09 26.42
C GLY A 823 -8.41 7.83 27.76
N ARG A 824 -9.07 7.08 28.64
CA ARG A 824 -8.56 6.68 29.97
C ARG A 824 -8.59 5.16 30.15
N SER A 825 -8.39 4.45 29.04
CA SER A 825 -8.30 2.99 28.97
C SER A 825 -7.32 2.61 27.85
N ILE A 826 -6.24 1.92 28.19
CA ILE A 826 -5.21 1.43 27.27
C ILE A 826 -4.81 -0.01 27.62
N GLY A 827 -4.29 -0.74 26.64
CA GLY A 827 -3.72 -2.06 26.80
C GLY A 827 -2.26 -2.11 26.36
N LEU A 828 -1.52 -3.10 26.87
CA LEU A 828 -0.17 -3.43 26.44
C LEU A 828 -0.26 -4.60 25.47
N ARG A 829 0.36 -4.48 24.29
CA ARG A 829 0.36 -5.52 23.26
C ARG A 829 1.06 -6.77 23.77
N LEU A 830 0.59 -7.92 23.29
CA LEU A 830 1.13 -9.22 23.63
C LEU A 830 1.77 -9.88 22.40
N VAL A 831 2.79 -10.69 22.63
CA VAL A 831 3.25 -11.67 21.63
C VAL A 831 2.09 -12.65 21.39
N PRO A 832 1.67 -12.90 20.15
CA PRO A 832 0.51 -13.74 19.87
C PRO A 832 0.78 -15.20 20.26
N ALA A 833 -0.27 -15.93 20.63
CA ALA A 833 -0.17 -17.37 20.78
C ALA A 833 -0.06 -18.03 19.40
N VAL A 834 0.73 -19.10 19.29
CA VAL A 834 0.93 -19.84 18.04
C VAL A 834 -0.38 -20.42 17.52
N ARG A 835 -1.26 -20.86 18.43
CA ARG A 835 -2.59 -21.34 18.06
C ARG A 835 -3.43 -20.26 17.37
N ASP A 836 -3.30 -19.00 17.80
CA ASP A 836 -4.04 -17.88 17.24
C ASP A 836 -3.47 -17.50 15.86
N LEU A 837 -2.15 -17.57 15.70
CA LEU A 837 -1.49 -17.42 14.39
C LEU A 837 -1.95 -18.51 13.41
N HIS A 838 -1.98 -19.77 13.83
CA HIS A 838 -2.47 -20.88 13.01
C HIS A 838 -3.93 -20.67 12.62
N PHE A 839 -4.81 -20.35 13.57
CA PHE A 839 -6.21 -20.07 13.30
C PHE A 839 -6.38 -18.93 12.28
N ALA A 840 -5.65 -17.82 12.47
CA ALA A 840 -5.71 -16.68 11.57
C ALA A 840 -5.23 -16.99 10.14
N TRP A 841 -4.32 -17.95 9.99
CA TRP A 841 -3.68 -18.23 8.70
C TRP A 841 -4.20 -19.48 7.98
N GLN A 842 -4.81 -20.41 8.72
CA GLN A 842 -5.25 -21.71 8.20
C GLN A 842 -6.77 -21.89 8.29
N GLU A 843 -7.43 -21.31 9.30
CA GLU A 843 -8.87 -21.51 9.55
C GLU A 843 -9.75 -20.32 9.14
N THR A 844 -9.15 -19.15 8.95
CA THR A 844 -9.83 -17.94 8.48
C THR A 844 -9.71 -17.86 6.96
N ALA A 845 -10.81 -17.66 6.24
CA ALA A 845 -10.77 -17.55 4.79
C ALA A 845 -9.91 -16.36 4.35
N GLN A 846 -8.97 -16.62 3.46
CA GLN A 846 -8.04 -15.62 2.96
C GLN A 846 -7.97 -15.70 1.46
N GLN A 847 -7.82 -14.53 0.85
CA GLN A 847 -7.53 -14.47 -0.57
C GLN A 847 -6.23 -15.25 -0.83
N ARG A 848 -6.34 -16.25 -1.70
CA ARG A 848 -5.19 -16.96 -2.24
C ARG A 848 -4.42 -15.99 -3.12
N LEU A 849 -3.12 -15.92 -2.93
CA LEU A 849 -2.26 -15.09 -3.77
C LEU A 849 -1.88 -15.87 -5.04
N ASP A 850 -1.15 -15.23 -5.95
CA ASP A 850 -0.47 -16.01 -6.99
C ASP A 850 0.49 -17.02 -6.35
N GLU A 851 0.80 -18.11 -7.06
CA GLU A 851 1.55 -19.25 -6.48
C GLU A 851 2.84 -18.80 -5.77
N GLN A 852 3.57 -17.84 -6.34
CA GLN A 852 4.84 -17.39 -5.80
C GLN A 852 4.67 -16.51 -4.56
N LYS A 853 3.72 -15.57 -4.57
CA LYS A 853 3.39 -14.78 -3.37
C LYS A 853 2.81 -15.66 -2.26
N GLU A 854 2.13 -16.75 -2.62
CA GLU A 854 1.63 -17.72 -1.65
C GLU A 854 2.78 -18.47 -0.96
N LYS A 855 3.75 -19.00 -1.71
CA LYS A 855 4.98 -19.60 -1.14
C LYS A 855 5.71 -18.63 -0.22
N VAL A 856 5.85 -17.36 -0.64
CA VAL A 856 6.45 -16.29 0.17
C VAL A 856 5.67 -16.11 1.47
N ARG A 857 4.34 -16.03 1.39
CA ARG A 857 3.45 -15.85 2.54
C ARG A 857 3.59 -17.00 3.53
N GLU A 858 3.61 -18.24 3.06
CA GLU A 858 3.80 -19.44 3.89
C GLU A 858 5.16 -19.44 4.62
N SER A 859 6.23 -19.08 3.92
CA SER A 859 7.58 -19.00 4.49
C SER A 859 7.68 -17.92 5.57
N VAL A 860 7.13 -16.72 5.31
CA VAL A 860 7.04 -15.63 6.30
C VAL A 860 6.22 -16.06 7.52
N ARG A 861 5.09 -16.73 7.33
CA ARG A 861 4.26 -17.26 8.42
C ARG A 861 5.03 -18.24 9.30
N ALA A 862 5.78 -19.16 8.71
CA ALA A 862 6.61 -20.10 9.45
C ALA A 862 7.67 -19.37 10.31
N ALA A 863 8.34 -18.36 9.75
CA ALA A 863 9.30 -17.53 10.48
C ALA A 863 8.65 -16.77 11.65
N LEU A 864 7.47 -16.18 11.43
CA LEU A 864 6.71 -15.47 12.46
C LEU A 864 6.19 -16.39 13.57
N THR A 865 5.80 -17.63 13.25
CA THR A 865 5.49 -18.65 14.26
C THR A 865 6.70 -19.00 15.10
N GLY A 866 7.87 -19.17 14.48
CA GLY A 866 9.13 -19.39 15.19
C GLY A 866 9.45 -18.24 16.16
N TRP A 867 9.35 -17.00 15.67
CA TRP A 867 9.54 -15.80 16.49
C TRP A 867 8.61 -15.75 17.71
N ALA A 868 7.31 -16.07 17.54
CA ALA A 868 6.36 -16.05 18.66
C ALA A 868 6.72 -17.08 19.74
N ARG A 869 7.22 -18.26 19.36
CA ARG A 869 7.72 -19.28 20.31
C ARG A 869 8.96 -18.79 21.05
N ASP A 870 9.94 -18.28 20.33
CA ASP A 870 11.22 -17.86 20.89
C ASP A 870 11.06 -16.66 21.85
N ARG A 871 10.12 -15.75 21.57
CA ARG A 871 9.81 -14.60 22.44
C ARG A 871 8.85 -14.93 23.59
N GLY A 872 8.17 -16.07 23.54
CA GLY A 872 7.20 -16.51 24.54
C GLY A 872 5.77 -16.09 24.22
N GLU A 873 4.89 -17.08 24.04
CA GLU A 873 3.47 -16.86 23.73
C GLU A 873 2.75 -16.09 24.86
N ALA A 874 1.99 -15.07 24.48
CA ALA A 874 1.32 -14.14 25.39
C ALA A 874 2.26 -13.45 26.40
N ALA A 875 3.55 -13.29 26.07
CA ALA A 875 4.44 -12.37 26.79
C ALA A 875 4.15 -10.92 26.38
N ASP A 876 4.57 -9.96 27.20
CA ASP A 876 4.43 -8.55 26.89
C ASP A 876 5.34 -8.18 25.70
N TYR A 877 4.78 -7.49 24.69
CA TYR A 877 5.55 -7.03 23.54
C TYR A 877 6.20 -5.67 23.86
N THR A 878 7.47 -5.70 24.25
CA THR A 878 8.25 -4.51 24.68
C THR A 878 9.44 -4.18 23.76
N ASP A 879 9.72 -5.01 22.74
CA ASP A 879 10.85 -4.86 21.82
C ASP A 879 10.54 -3.93 20.63
N ASN A 880 10.06 -2.71 20.94
CA ASN A 880 9.77 -1.63 20.00
C ASN A 880 9.75 -0.25 20.71
N LEU A 881 9.46 0.83 19.97
CA LEU A 881 9.21 2.15 20.54
C LEU A 881 8.05 2.09 21.56
N PRO A 882 8.14 2.74 22.73
CA PRO A 882 7.14 2.64 23.79
C PRO A 882 5.68 2.87 23.34
N GLY A 883 5.43 3.89 22.52
CA GLY A 883 4.09 4.15 21.96
C GLY A 883 3.58 3.03 21.03
N GLN A 884 4.47 2.28 20.38
CA GLN A 884 4.13 1.12 19.57
C GLN A 884 4.00 -0.18 20.38
N CYS A 885 4.19 -0.15 21.69
CA CYS A 885 3.86 -1.27 22.58
C CYS A 885 2.41 -1.21 23.08
N LEU A 886 1.77 -0.03 23.05
CA LEU A 886 0.44 0.20 23.61
C LEU A 886 -0.66 0.12 22.56
N HIS A 887 -1.91 -0.15 22.95
CA HIS A 887 -3.06 -0.06 22.05
C HIS A 887 -4.32 0.47 22.75
N PRO A 888 -5.24 1.14 22.02
CA PRO A 888 -6.60 1.36 22.53
C PRO A 888 -7.34 0.03 22.64
N VAL A 889 -8.18 -0.13 23.66
CA VAL A 889 -8.83 -1.40 24.03
C VAL A 889 -10.22 -1.59 23.38
N GLY A 890 -10.39 -1.05 22.17
CA GLY A 890 -11.63 -1.10 21.40
C GLY A 890 -12.57 0.09 21.63
N HIS A 891 -13.42 0.35 20.64
CA HIS A 891 -14.28 1.53 20.58
C HIS A 891 -15.41 1.53 21.62
N TRP A 892 -15.69 0.39 22.27
CA TRP A 892 -16.64 0.37 23.40
C TRP A 892 -16.25 1.36 24.49
N PHE A 893 -14.95 1.55 24.76
CA PHE A 893 -14.48 2.45 25.82
C PHE A 893 -14.56 3.94 25.45
N GLU A 894 -14.77 4.31 24.18
CA GLU A 894 -14.76 5.72 23.77
C GLU A 894 -15.95 6.51 24.35
N VAL A 895 -17.16 5.94 24.36
CA VAL A 895 -18.34 6.57 24.97
C VAL A 895 -18.27 6.57 26.51
N PRO A 896 -18.02 5.44 27.20
CA PRO A 896 -17.84 5.41 28.66
C PRO A 896 -16.70 6.29 29.17
N ASN A 897 -15.66 6.52 28.35
CA ASN A 897 -14.60 7.46 28.72
C ASN A 897 -15.13 8.89 28.89
N LEU A 898 -16.18 9.30 28.17
CA LEU A 898 -16.85 10.61 28.40
C LEU A 898 -17.37 10.73 29.84
N LEU A 899 -17.77 9.61 30.46
CA LEU A 899 -18.20 9.54 31.86
C LEU A 899 -16.96 9.62 32.77
N LYS A 900 -15.98 8.72 32.55
CA LYS A 900 -14.77 8.59 33.39
C LYS A 900 -13.90 9.85 33.42
N ASN A 901 -13.81 10.57 32.31
CA ASN A 901 -12.94 11.74 32.19
C ASN A 901 -13.68 13.06 32.46
N GLY A 902 -14.97 13.01 32.84
CA GLY A 902 -15.79 14.17 33.18
C GLY A 902 -16.22 15.04 31.99
N VAL A 903 -15.93 14.67 30.74
CA VAL A 903 -16.30 15.47 29.56
C VAL A 903 -17.81 15.52 29.38
N LEU A 904 -18.55 14.42 29.61
CA LEU A 904 -20.01 14.46 29.53
C LEU A 904 -20.61 15.38 30.61
N ALA A 905 -20.05 15.37 31.83
CA ALA A 905 -20.49 16.25 32.92
C ALA A 905 -20.35 17.73 32.52
N ARG A 906 -19.18 18.11 31.99
CA ARG A 906 -18.92 19.49 31.51
C ARG A 906 -19.81 19.86 30.34
N LEU A 907 -20.04 18.94 29.40
CA LEU A 907 -20.92 19.17 28.26
C LEU A 907 -22.37 19.41 28.70
N LEU A 908 -22.89 18.59 29.63
CA LEU A 908 -24.24 18.75 30.19
C LEU A 908 -24.36 20.04 31.02
N ALA A 909 -23.31 20.46 31.72
CA ALA A 909 -23.30 21.75 32.41
C ALA A 909 -23.36 22.92 31.41
N ALA A 910 -22.66 22.82 30.27
CA ALA A 910 -22.67 23.83 29.22
C ALA A 910 -23.95 23.83 28.37
N GLN A 911 -24.67 22.71 28.30
CA GLN A 911 -25.89 22.53 27.51
C GLN A 911 -26.89 21.61 28.25
N PRO A 912 -27.58 22.10 29.29
CA PRO A 912 -28.42 21.28 30.18
C PRO A 912 -29.57 20.54 29.48
N GLN A 913 -30.06 21.10 28.39
CA GLN A 913 -31.14 20.53 27.58
C GLN A 913 -30.67 19.44 26.61
N LEU A 914 -29.37 19.13 26.56
CA LEU A 914 -28.85 18.02 25.77
C LEU A 914 -29.50 16.69 26.19
N ARG A 915 -29.96 15.91 25.20
CA ARG A 915 -30.63 14.62 25.40
C ARG A 915 -30.04 13.50 24.56
N THR A 916 -29.56 13.81 23.36
CA THR A 916 -29.16 12.81 22.37
C THR A 916 -27.72 13.01 21.92
N LEU A 917 -26.95 11.92 21.85
CA LEU A 917 -25.65 11.89 21.19
C LEU A 917 -25.78 11.15 19.85
N LEU A 918 -25.28 11.75 18.77
CA LEU A 918 -24.99 11.04 17.52
C LEU A 918 -23.53 10.61 17.54
N VAL A 919 -23.27 9.32 17.62
CA VAL A 919 -21.93 8.74 17.70
C VAL A 919 -21.59 7.98 16.43
N HIS A 920 -20.43 8.24 15.82
CA HIS A 920 -20.03 7.55 14.59
C HIS A 920 -18.51 7.42 14.41
N ASN A 921 -18.07 6.53 13.53
CA ASN A 921 -16.66 6.44 13.15
C ASN A 921 -16.17 7.73 12.45
N ILE A 922 -14.90 8.08 12.65
CA ILE A 922 -14.25 9.19 11.93
C ILE A 922 -14.24 8.98 10.41
N ASP A 923 -14.33 7.74 9.93
CA ASP A 923 -14.34 7.40 8.50
C ASP A 923 -15.73 7.20 7.89
N THR A 924 -16.81 7.34 8.67
CA THR A 924 -18.20 7.39 8.18
C THR A 924 -18.56 8.82 7.81
N LEU A 925 -18.11 9.27 6.64
CA LEU A 925 -18.22 10.68 6.23
C LEU A 925 -19.66 11.14 6.00
N GLY A 926 -20.62 10.25 5.76
CA GLY A 926 -22.02 10.59 5.54
C GLY A 926 -22.83 10.82 6.81
N ALA A 927 -22.31 10.48 7.99
CA ALA A 927 -23.04 10.64 9.26
C ALA A 927 -23.23 12.12 9.61
N THR A 928 -24.48 12.55 9.75
CA THR A 928 -24.87 13.93 10.11
C THR A 928 -26.00 13.92 11.12
N PRO A 929 -26.20 15.00 11.90
CA PRO A 929 -27.37 15.16 12.76
C PRO A 929 -28.63 15.43 11.91
N ASP A 930 -29.04 14.41 11.16
CA ASP A 930 -30.18 14.47 10.25
C ASP A 930 -31.50 14.47 11.04
N PRO A 931 -32.41 15.41 10.76
CA PRO A 931 -33.65 15.54 11.52
C PRO A 931 -34.58 14.34 11.36
N ALA A 932 -34.65 13.70 10.19
CA ALA A 932 -35.53 12.55 9.99
C ALA A 932 -35.06 11.34 10.80
N VAL A 933 -33.74 11.10 10.86
CA VAL A 933 -33.19 10.01 11.66
C VAL A 933 -33.31 10.29 13.16
N LEU A 934 -33.10 11.54 13.58
CA LEU A 934 -33.29 11.95 14.97
C LEU A 934 -34.74 11.77 15.45
N GLY A 935 -35.72 12.21 14.64
CA GLY A 935 -37.13 12.06 14.97
C GLY A 935 -37.56 10.59 15.04
N TRP A 936 -37.06 9.75 14.12
CA TRP A 936 -37.23 8.30 14.20
C TRP A 936 -36.67 7.74 15.51
N PHE A 937 -35.42 8.04 15.84
CA PHE A 937 -34.80 7.52 17.05
C PHE A 937 -35.63 7.88 18.30
N ARG A 938 -36.09 9.14 18.39
CA ARG A 938 -36.93 9.61 19.49
C ARG A 938 -38.27 8.89 19.55
N SER A 939 -38.91 8.63 18.41
CA SER A 939 -40.21 7.94 18.37
C SER A 939 -40.12 6.48 18.82
N THR A 940 -38.95 5.84 18.69
CA THR A 940 -38.77 4.44 19.12
C THR A 940 -38.80 4.27 20.63
N GLY A 941 -38.41 5.31 21.38
CA GLY A 941 -38.16 5.15 22.80
C GLY A 941 -37.14 4.03 23.08
N ALA A 942 -36.10 3.86 22.26
CA ALA A 942 -34.95 3.02 22.56
C ALA A 942 -33.88 3.76 23.39
N THR A 943 -32.94 3.03 23.99
CA THR A 943 -31.70 3.58 24.56
C THR A 943 -30.70 3.88 23.45
N LEU A 944 -30.57 2.96 22.48
CA LEU A 944 -29.67 3.06 21.33
C LEU A 944 -30.42 2.93 20.00
N GLY A 945 -30.10 3.76 19.01
CA GLY A 945 -30.61 3.67 17.64
C GLY A 945 -29.46 3.45 16.67
N TRP A 946 -29.51 2.40 15.85
CA TRP A 946 -28.40 2.00 14.99
C TRP A 946 -28.73 2.16 13.52
N GLU A 947 -27.82 2.76 12.77
CA GLU A 947 -27.93 2.84 11.32
C GLU A 947 -27.21 1.67 10.65
N VAL A 948 -27.89 1.02 9.70
CA VAL A 948 -27.33 -0.05 8.87
C VAL A 948 -27.50 0.28 7.40
N ILE A 949 -26.62 -0.28 6.57
CA ILE A 949 -26.67 -0.14 5.11
C ILE A 949 -26.85 -1.50 4.45
N ALA A 950 -27.39 -1.52 3.23
CA ALA A 950 -27.39 -2.73 2.43
C ALA A 950 -25.95 -3.18 2.17
N LYS A 951 -25.71 -4.47 2.39
CA LYS A 951 -24.37 -5.06 2.31
C LYS A 951 -23.90 -5.18 0.87
N ARG A 952 -22.65 -4.84 0.61
CA ARG A 952 -21.89 -5.15 -0.60
C ARG A 952 -20.74 -6.12 -0.30
N ILE A 953 -20.11 -6.68 -1.34
CA ILE A 953 -19.03 -7.67 -1.20
C ILE A 953 -17.83 -7.14 -0.41
N GLU A 954 -17.56 -5.83 -0.49
CA GLU A 954 -16.44 -5.19 0.21
C GLU A 954 -16.72 -4.87 1.69
N ASP A 955 -17.96 -5.00 2.14
CA ASP A 955 -18.38 -4.63 3.50
C ASP A 955 -18.15 -5.83 4.44
N HIS A 956 -17.13 -5.70 5.31
CA HIS A 956 -16.73 -6.70 6.30
C HIS A 956 -16.65 -6.08 7.71
N GLY A 957 -16.95 -6.86 8.74
CA GLY A 957 -16.75 -6.46 10.14
C GLY A 957 -17.91 -6.77 11.06
N GLY A 958 -19.13 -6.93 10.55
CA GLY A 958 -20.31 -7.27 11.35
C GLY A 958 -21.60 -6.82 10.69
N GLY A 959 -22.70 -7.51 11.02
CA GLY A 959 -24.00 -7.30 10.41
C GLY A 959 -25.13 -7.26 11.43
N LEU A 960 -26.30 -6.85 10.96
CA LEU A 960 -27.54 -6.96 11.72
C LEU A 960 -28.08 -8.37 11.55
N ALA A 961 -28.30 -9.08 12.66
CA ALA A 961 -28.76 -10.45 12.65
C ALA A 961 -29.82 -10.71 13.73
N ARG A 962 -30.58 -11.78 13.54
CA ARG A 962 -31.34 -12.41 14.60
C ARG A 962 -30.50 -13.55 15.17
N VAL A 963 -30.07 -13.40 16.41
CA VAL A 963 -29.26 -14.39 17.13
C VAL A 963 -30.12 -15.04 18.21
N ASP A 964 -30.37 -16.34 18.08
CA ASP A 964 -31.28 -17.11 18.96
C ASP A 964 -32.64 -16.40 19.17
N GLY A 965 -33.21 -15.90 18.06
CA GLY A 965 -34.51 -15.21 18.05
C GLY A 965 -34.45 -13.71 18.34
N ARG A 966 -33.33 -13.17 18.85
CA ARG A 966 -33.19 -11.76 19.23
C ARG A 966 -32.43 -10.94 18.19
N VAL A 967 -32.99 -9.82 17.77
CA VAL A 967 -32.34 -8.88 16.85
C VAL A 967 -31.22 -8.13 17.58
N ARG A 968 -30.01 -8.20 17.03
CA ARG A 968 -28.82 -7.49 17.54
C ARG A 968 -27.76 -7.34 16.46
N LEU A 969 -26.78 -6.48 16.71
CA LEU A 969 -25.57 -6.46 15.91
C LEU A 969 -24.68 -7.63 16.31
N VAL A 970 -24.05 -8.27 15.33
CA VAL A 970 -23.06 -9.31 15.53
C VAL A 970 -21.81 -8.98 14.74
N GLU A 971 -20.68 -8.93 15.44
CA GLU A 971 -19.37 -8.67 14.85
C GLU A 971 -18.93 -9.90 14.04
N GLY A 972 -18.28 -9.69 12.89
CA GLY A 972 -17.93 -10.79 11.99
C GLY A 972 -17.01 -11.82 12.65
N LEU A 973 -16.10 -11.36 13.50
CA LEU A 973 -15.20 -12.19 14.31
C LEU A 973 -15.91 -13.01 15.41
N ALA A 974 -17.17 -12.70 15.70
CA ALA A 974 -17.99 -13.40 16.68
C ALA A 974 -18.93 -14.44 16.05
N LEU A 975 -19.04 -14.48 14.72
CA LEU A 975 -19.92 -15.45 14.05
C LEU A 975 -19.41 -16.90 14.27
N PRO A 976 -20.30 -17.87 14.51
CA PRO A 976 -19.91 -19.27 14.70
C PRO A 976 -19.14 -19.85 13.52
N GLN A 977 -19.58 -19.52 12.30
CA GLN A 977 -18.91 -19.86 11.05
C GLN A 977 -18.82 -18.62 10.16
N GLU A 978 -17.76 -18.49 9.35
CA GLU A 978 -17.63 -17.37 8.41
C GLU A 978 -18.77 -17.31 7.39
N GLU A 979 -19.31 -18.47 6.99
CA GLU A 979 -20.42 -18.52 6.04
C GLU A 979 -21.72 -17.89 6.57
N ASP A 980 -21.87 -17.78 7.89
CA ASP A 980 -23.04 -17.12 8.51
C ASP A 980 -23.12 -15.64 8.13
N GLU A 981 -21.98 -15.00 7.86
CA GLU A 981 -21.91 -13.60 7.43
C GLU A 981 -22.63 -13.37 6.09
N PHE A 982 -22.70 -14.41 5.24
CA PHE A 982 -23.34 -14.38 3.92
C PHE A 982 -24.85 -14.64 3.98
N LYS A 983 -25.38 -14.97 5.17
CA LYS A 983 -26.81 -15.07 5.44
C LYS A 983 -27.45 -13.70 5.76
N LEU A 984 -26.64 -12.65 5.96
CA LEU A 984 -27.09 -11.35 6.46
C LEU A 984 -27.15 -10.29 5.35
N SER A 985 -28.27 -9.56 5.25
CA SER A 985 -28.49 -8.55 4.21
C SER A 985 -27.88 -7.17 4.52
N TYR A 986 -27.54 -6.90 5.79
CA TYR A 986 -27.22 -5.55 6.25
C TYR A 986 -25.90 -5.47 7.01
N TYR A 987 -25.16 -4.41 6.72
CA TYR A 987 -23.88 -4.09 7.33
C TYR A 987 -24.02 -2.96 8.37
N ASN A 988 -23.31 -3.08 9.48
CA ASN A 988 -23.29 -2.07 10.54
C ASN A 988 -22.47 -0.83 10.11
N ALA A 989 -23.13 0.32 9.97
CA ALA A 989 -22.44 1.59 9.68
C ALA A 989 -21.66 2.14 10.88
N ASN A 990 -21.81 1.54 12.06
CA ASN A 990 -21.31 2.00 13.35
C ASN A 990 -21.66 3.47 13.63
N THR A 991 -22.85 3.88 13.18
CA THR A 991 -23.49 5.15 13.53
C THR A 991 -24.62 4.85 14.50
N CYS A 992 -24.52 5.42 15.69
CA CYS A 992 -25.37 5.12 16.83
C CYS A 992 -25.93 6.41 17.43
N TRP A 993 -27.24 6.48 17.59
CA TRP A 993 -27.95 7.51 18.33
C TRP A 993 -28.17 7.03 19.76
N ILE A 994 -27.84 7.87 20.74
CA ILE A 994 -27.85 7.51 22.16
C ILE A 994 -28.74 8.47 22.92
N ASP A 995 -29.70 7.94 23.68
CA ASP A 995 -30.38 8.70 24.71
C ASP A 995 -29.51 8.74 25.98
N ILE A 996 -29.11 9.94 26.39
CA ILE A 996 -28.14 10.13 27.47
C ILE A 996 -28.68 9.59 28.79
N ASP A 997 -29.91 9.91 29.16
CA ASP A 997 -30.47 9.58 30.48
C ASP A 997 -30.70 8.08 30.63
N ARG A 998 -31.12 7.42 29.54
CA ARG A 998 -31.28 5.96 29.52
C ARG A 998 -29.95 5.23 29.50
N LEU A 999 -28.94 5.77 28.81
CA LEU A 999 -27.58 5.22 28.91
C LEU A 999 -27.06 5.34 30.35
N LEU A 1000 -27.23 6.49 31.00
CA LEU A 1000 -26.81 6.66 32.39
C LEU A 1000 -27.52 5.67 33.31
N THR A 1001 -28.83 5.49 33.13
CA THR A 1001 -29.63 4.51 33.88
C THR A 1001 -29.09 3.09 33.69
N LEU A 1002 -28.72 2.71 32.47
CA LEU A 1002 -28.10 1.40 32.16
C LEU A 1002 -26.76 1.21 32.90
N PHE A 1003 -26.01 2.28 33.11
CA PHE A 1003 -24.75 2.26 33.89
C PHE A 1003 -25.01 2.38 35.41
N GLY A 1004 -26.26 2.48 35.86
CA GLY A 1004 -26.60 2.70 37.27
C GLY A 1004 -26.28 4.11 37.77
N LEU A 1005 -26.32 5.10 36.88
CA LEU A 1005 -25.98 6.49 37.15
C LEU A 1005 -27.15 7.43 36.82
N GLY A 1006 -27.25 8.54 37.55
CA GLY A 1006 -27.98 9.74 37.13
C GLY A 1006 -27.03 10.84 36.65
N ARG A 1007 -27.57 11.92 36.06
CA ARG A 1007 -26.75 13.07 35.60
C ARG A 1007 -25.85 13.65 36.72
N GLY A 1008 -26.35 13.73 37.95
CA GLY A 1008 -25.61 14.27 39.10
C GLY A 1008 -24.42 13.40 39.53
N ASP A 1009 -24.46 12.10 39.23
CA ASP A 1009 -23.37 11.17 39.59
C ASP A 1009 -22.13 11.34 38.71
N LEU A 1010 -22.25 12.04 37.57
CA LEU A 1010 -21.13 12.28 36.66
C LEU A 1010 -20.03 13.18 37.25
N ALA A 1011 -20.31 13.86 38.36
CA ALA A 1011 -19.32 14.64 39.10
C ALA A 1011 -18.42 13.77 40.00
N ASP A 1012 -18.74 12.49 40.21
CA ASP A 1012 -18.00 11.54 41.04
C ASP A 1012 -17.15 10.58 40.17
N PRO A 1013 -15.81 10.77 40.11
CA PRO A 1013 -14.93 9.94 39.30
C PRO A 1013 -14.85 8.47 39.76
N GLU A 1014 -15.02 8.20 41.05
CA GLU A 1014 -14.94 6.84 41.59
C GLU A 1014 -16.21 6.06 41.23
N LYS A 1015 -17.37 6.70 41.41
CA LYS A 1015 -18.67 6.11 41.05
C LYS A 1015 -18.78 5.86 39.55
N THR A 1016 -18.37 6.83 38.72
CA THR A 1016 -18.35 6.64 37.26
C THR A 1016 -17.38 5.53 36.83
N ALA A 1017 -16.18 5.45 37.41
CA ALA A 1017 -15.23 4.39 37.11
C ALA A 1017 -15.74 2.99 37.54
N ALA A 1018 -16.41 2.88 38.69
CA ALA A 1018 -17.03 1.65 39.15
C ALA A 1018 -18.17 1.20 38.22
N ALA A 1019 -19.07 2.12 37.84
CA ALA A 1019 -20.16 1.86 36.90
C ALA A 1019 -19.65 1.37 35.53
N VAL A 1020 -18.62 2.04 34.97
CA VAL A 1020 -18.03 1.63 33.70
C VAL A 1020 -17.40 0.24 33.80
N ARG A 1021 -16.70 -0.09 34.90
CA ARG A 1021 -16.14 -1.44 35.11
C ARG A 1021 -17.23 -2.51 35.19
N ALA A 1022 -18.35 -2.23 35.86
CA ALA A 1022 -19.47 -3.16 36.00
C ALA A 1022 -20.09 -3.53 34.64
N VAL A 1023 -20.29 -2.55 33.75
CA VAL A 1023 -20.80 -2.83 32.39
C VAL A 1023 -19.71 -3.49 31.53
N ALA A 1024 -18.45 -3.04 31.60
CA ALA A 1024 -17.34 -3.59 30.81
C ALA A 1024 -17.12 -5.10 31.06
N ALA A 1025 -17.32 -5.56 32.31
CA ALA A 1025 -17.19 -6.96 32.70
C ALA A 1025 -18.24 -7.87 32.03
N ARG A 1026 -19.34 -7.30 31.54
CA ARG A 1026 -20.43 -8.01 30.85
C ARG A 1026 -20.28 -8.00 29.33
N MET A 1027 -19.38 -7.18 28.81
CA MET A 1027 -19.06 -7.13 27.39
C MET A 1027 -18.12 -8.28 27.01
N PRO A 1028 -18.27 -8.87 25.80
CA PRO A 1028 -17.27 -9.76 25.24
C PRO A 1028 -15.87 -9.13 25.24
N THR A 1029 -14.84 -9.96 25.29
CA THR A 1029 -13.45 -9.54 25.13
C THR A 1029 -12.90 -10.28 23.91
N TYR A 1030 -12.58 -9.54 22.86
CA TYR A 1030 -12.08 -10.12 21.62
C TYR A 1030 -10.57 -10.04 21.55
N VAL A 1031 -9.93 -11.13 21.14
CA VAL A 1031 -8.50 -11.13 20.80
C VAL A 1031 -8.38 -10.84 19.31
N THR A 1032 -7.57 -9.87 18.94
CA THR A 1032 -7.29 -9.53 17.53
C THR A 1032 -5.80 -9.53 17.28
N LEU A 1033 -5.41 -9.93 16.07
CA LEU A 1033 -4.05 -9.78 15.58
C LEU A 1033 -3.93 -8.46 14.82
N LYS A 1034 -2.90 -7.68 15.12
CA LYS A 1034 -2.53 -6.49 14.35
C LYS A 1034 -1.08 -6.58 13.92
N GLU A 1035 -0.79 -5.88 12.84
CA GLU A 1035 0.56 -5.72 12.33
C GLU A 1035 1.20 -4.45 12.90
N VAL A 1036 2.42 -4.57 13.45
CA VAL A 1036 3.21 -3.45 13.96
C VAL A 1036 4.53 -3.38 13.19
N LYS A 1037 4.89 -2.16 12.75
CA LYS A 1037 6.11 -1.90 11.99
C LYS A 1037 7.29 -1.65 12.91
N LYS A 1038 8.33 -2.47 12.80
CA LYS A 1038 9.63 -2.24 13.43
C LYS A 1038 10.58 -1.64 12.39
N ARG A 1039 11.07 -0.42 12.64
CA ARG A 1039 11.99 0.27 11.73
C ARG A 1039 13.43 0.04 12.16
N TRP A 1040 14.32 -0.15 11.19
CA TRP A 1040 15.76 -0.27 11.41
C TRP A 1040 16.54 0.22 10.19
N GLY A 1041 17.85 0.40 10.36
CA GLY A 1041 18.74 0.88 9.31
C GLY A 1041 18.34 2.26 8.77
N GLU A 1042 18.31 2.39 7.44
CA GLU A 1042 18.05 3.62 6.69
C GLU A 1042 16.63 3.58 6.07
N GLY A 1043 15.64 3.22 6.88
CA GLY A 1043 14.22 3.15 6.46
C GLY A 1043 13.73 1.75 6.07
N GLN A 1044 14.41 0.68 6.51
CA GLN A 1044 13.86 -0.67 6.46
C GLN A 1044 12.73 -0.82 7.48
N GLU A 1045 11.67 -1.55 7.11
CA GLU A 1045 10.52 -1.84 7.97
C GLU A 1045 10.26 -3.34 7.97
N ASP A 1046 10.20 -3.94 9.16
CA ASP A 1046 9.66 -5.29 9.37
C ASP A 1046 8.27 -5.20 9.97
N VAL A 1047 7.42 -6.17 9.65
CA VAL A 1047 6.05 -6.22 10.16
C VAL A 1047 5.90 -7.45 11.04
N TYR A 1048 5.56 -7.23 12.31
CA TYR A 1048 5.33 -8.30 13.28
C TYR A 1048 3.84 -8.40 13.64
N PRO A 1049 3.28 -9.62 13.74
CA PRO A 1049 1.96 -9.82 14.30
C PRO A 1049 2.02 -9.69 15.82
N VAL A 1050 1.12 -8.89 16.37
CA VAL A 1050 0.92 -8.74 17.82
C VAL A 1050 -0.52 -9.03 18.18
N ALA A 1051 -0.75 -9.63 19.34
CA ALA A 1051 -2.08 -9.81 19.90
C ALA A 1051 -2.50 -8.58 20.73
N GLN A 1052 -3.77 -8.22 20.60
CA GLN A 1052 -4.44 -7.15 21.33
C GLN A 1052 -5.81 -7.63 21.78
N PHE A 1053 -6.35 -7.03 22.84
CA PHE A 1053 -7.74 -7.25 23.23
C PHE A 1053 -8.61 -6.02 22.94
N GLU A 1054 -9.83 -6.24 22.47
CA GLU A 1054 -10.77 -5.17 22.12
C GLU A 1054 -12.17 -5.48 22.67
N LYS A 1055 -12.90 -4.43 23.07
CA LYS A 1055 -14.35 -4.47 23.34
C LYS A 1055 -15.08 -3.59 22.33
N LEU A 1056 -16.19 -4.07 21.78
CA LEU A 1056 -16.87 -3.43 20.65
C LEU A 1056 -18.21 -2.84 21.08
N TRP A 1057 -18.49 -1.61 20.63
CA TRP A 1057 -19.71 -0.86 20.99
C TRP A 1057 -20.99 -1.56 20.50
N GLY A 1058 -20.93 -2.30 19.39
CA GLY A 1058 -22.07 -3.06 18.85
C GLY A 1058 -22.63 -4.10 19.82
N ASP A 1059 -21.79 -4.65 20.70
CA ASP A 1059 -22.17 -5.68 21.69
C ASP A 1059 -23.16 -5.18 22.74
N MET A 1060 -23.32 -3.85 22.88
CA MET A 1060 -24.35 -3.26 23.73
C MET A 1060 -25.75 -3.76 23.34
N THR A 1061 -25.97 -4.04 22.05
CA THR A 1061 -27.24 -4.61 21.55
C THR A 1061 -27.52 -6.02 22.07
N GLY A 1062 -26.51 -6.71 22.59
CA GLY A 1062 -26.64 -8.02 23.25
C GLY A 1062 -27.16 -7.95 24.69
N LEU A 1063 -27.08 -6.80 25.37
CA LEU A 1063 -27.56 -6.64 26.75
C LEU A 1063 -29.09 -6.56 26.78
N ALA A 1064 -29.77 -7.44 27.53
CA ALA A 1064 -31.23 -7.55 27.53
C ALA A 1064 -31.94 -6.25 27.93
N GLU A 1065 -31.36 -5.49 28.85
CA GLU A 1065 -31.88 -4.21 29.31
C GLU A 1065 -31.54 -3.02 28.40
N CYS A 1066 -30.66 -3.20 27.41
CA CYS A 1066 -30.28 -2.14 26.48
C CYS A 1066 -31.20 -2.16 25.26
N THR A 1067 -32.36 -1.52 25.38
CA THR A 1067 -33.32 -1.41 24.28
C THR A 1067 -32.67 -0.72 23.07
N SER A 1068 -32.76 -1.38 21.91
CA SER A 1068 -32.09 -0.95 20.68
C SER A 1068 -33.09 -0.94 19.51
N ALA A 1069 -33.00 0.07 18.66
CA ALA A 1069 -33.76 0.18 17.41
C ALA A 1069 -32.81 0.24 16.20
N PHE A 1070 -33.27 -0.20 15.03
CA PHE A 1070 -32.45 -0.30 13.82
C PHE A 1070 -33.12 0.39 12.64
N ALA A 1071 -32.34 1.15 11.86
CA ALA A 1071 -32.79 1.83 10.66
C ALA A 1071 -31.89 1.55 9.45
N LEU A 1072 -32.52 1.20 8.32
CA LEU A 1072 -31.86 1.14 7.02
C LEU A 1072 -31.72 2.56 6.46
N VAL A 1073 -30.48 2.97 6.19
CA VAL A 1073 -30.16 4.27 5.62
C VAL A 1073 -29.50 4.15 4.24
N PRO A 1074 -29.51 5.22 3.41
CA PRO A 1074 -28.78 5.22 2.14
C PRO A 1074 -27.28 4.94 2.33
N ARG A 1075 -26.66 4.22 1.38
CA ARG A 1075 -25.23 3.87 1.46
C ARG A 1075 -24.33 5.09 1.66
N ALA A 1076 -24.58 6.19 0.95
CA ALA A 1076 -23.79 7.42 1.07
C ALA A 1076 -23.75 7.99 2.51
N ARG A 1077 -24.73 7.65 3.36
CA ARG A 1077 -24.76 8.05 4.78
C ARG A 1077 -23.86 7.16 5.65
N GLY A 1078 -23.90 5.84 5.43
CA GLY A 1078 -23.25 4.84 6.29
C GLY A 1078 -21.94 4.23 5.76
N GLN A 1079 -21.53 4.55 4.53
CA GLN A 1079 -20.30 4.03 3.93
C GLN A 1079 -19.06 4.46 4.72
N GLN A 1080 -18.16 3.50 4.94
CA GLN A 1080 -16.92 3.71 5.69
C GLN A 1080 -15.70 3.65 4.75
N LEU A 1081 -14.78 4.61 4.88
CA LEU A 1081 -13.51 4.63 4.13
C LEU A 1081 -12.39 3.98 4.96
N LYS A 1082 -12.14 2.68 4.74
CA LYS A 1082 -11.15 1.88 5.48
C LYS A 1082 -9.77 1.84 4.84
N ASP A 1083 -9.68 2.02 3.53
CA ASP A 1083 -8.46 1.94 2.74
C ASP A 1083 -8.37 3.10 1.73
N GLN A 1084 -7.16 3.60 1.47
CA GLN A 1084 -6.95 4.65 0.48
C GLN A 1084 -7.34 4.19 -0.94
N ALA A 1085 -7.19 2.91 -1.27
CA ALA A 1085 -7.60 2.35 -2.57
C ALA A 1085 -9.10 2.53 -2.86
N GLN A 1086 -9.92 2.82 -1.85
CA GLN A 1086 -11.35 3.09 -2.04
C GLN A 1086 -11.64 4.50 -2.58
N LEU A 1087 -10.68 5.43 -2.51
CA LEU A 1087 -10.90 6.85 -2.83
C LEU A 1087 -11.28 7.11 -4.28
N ASP A 1088 -10.68 6.40 -5.23
CA ASP A 1088 -11.01 6.58 -6.65
C ASP A 1088 -12.46 6.18 -6.94
N GLY A 1089 -12.85 4.97 -6.49
CA GLY A 1089 -14.22 4.50 -6.63
C GLY A 1089 -15.24 5.38 -5.92
N TRP A 1090 -14.92 5.84 -4.71
CA TRP A 1090 -15.76 6.76 -3.91
C TRP A 1090 -15.90 8.16 -4.54
N THR A 1091 -14.92 8.58 -5.34
CA THR A 1091 -15.02 9.83 -6.12
C THR A 1091 -15.90 9.61 -7.35
N ARG A 1092 -15.68 8.52 -8.08
CA ARG A 1092 -16.36 8.20 -9.34
C ARG A 1092 -17.83 7.82 -9.17
N ASP A 1093 -18.20 7.21 -8.06
CA ASP A 1093 -19.60 6.87 -7.75
C ASP A 1093 -20.42 8.08 -7.24
N GLY A 1094 -19.81 9.26 -7.14
CA GLY A 1094 -20.46 10.50 -6.71
C GLY A 1094 -20.55 10.67 -5.19
N SER A 1095 -20.08 9.70 -4.40
CA SER A 1095 -20.14 9.77 -2.93
C SER A 1095 -19.34 10.96 -2.40
N ALA A 1096 -18.16 11.24 -2.95
CA ALA A 1096 -17.36 12.42 -2.58
C ALA A 1096 -18.11 13.75 -2.78
N ALA A 1097 -18.79 13.90 -3.92
CA ALA A 1097 -19.60 15.09 -4.21
C ALA A 1097 -20.80 15.19 -3.26
N GLY A 1098 -21.43 14.05 -2.93
CA GLY A 1098 -22.49 13.98 -1.92
C GLY A 1098 -22.02 14.46 -0.55
N ILE A 1099 -20.82 14.05 -0.10
CA ILE A 1099 -20.23 14.55 1.15
C ILE A 1099 -19.93 16.05 1.07
N ALA A 1100 -19.40 16.53 -0.05
CA ALA A 1100 -19.10 17.94 -0.23
C ALA A 1100 -20.36 18.82 -0.10
N ALA A 1101 -21.51 18.36 -0.61
CA ALA A 1101 -22.80 19.05 -0.51
C ALA A 1101 -23.34 19.15 0.93
N LEU A 1102 -22.88 18.28 1.84
CA LEU A 1102 -23.25 18.32 3.26
C LEU A 1102 -22.39 19.30 4.09
N CYS A 1103 -21.34 19.87 3.49
CA CYS A 1103 -20.32 20.63 4.21
C CYS A 1103 -20.47 22.14 4.06
N ASP A 1104 -20.18 22.85 5.14
CA ASP A 1104 -19.89 24.29 5.14
C ASP A 1104 -18.44 24.54 5.53
N TRP A 1105 -17.58 24.86 4.55
CA TRP A 1105 -16.12 24.87 4.69
C TRP A 1105 -15.55 26.03 5.48
#